data_AF-A0A948RIW3-F1
#
_entry.id   AF-A0A948RIW3-F1
#
_cell.length_a   1.000
_cell.length_b   1.000
_cell.length_c   1.000
_cell.angle_alpha   90.00
_cell.angle_beta   90.00
_cell.angle_gamma   90.00
#
_symmetry.space_group_name_H-M   'P 1'
#
loop_
_entity.id
_entity.type
_entity.pdbx_description
1 polymer ?
#
loop_
_entity_poly.entity_id
_entity_poly.type
_entity_poly.pdbx_seq_one_letter_code
_entity_poly.pdbx_strand_id
1 'polypeptide(L)'
;MTTSPHERKLDWVYDLLLILVLLVGAYFRLVGLNWDEGQHPHPDERFLTMVETALQPKVCADASVPLEACPPEQKRWMSAGDYFNTAKSTLNPHNRGYGFFVYGTLPMFIVRYVAEWSGQTGYNQVNLVGRLLSALADLGTLVLLYFIAARVYNRRVGLLAAAFSSLAVMQIQQSHFWTTDNFTTFFMFLALYFAVEIACGENRENREKRLEISKERGTTLSFLFSTLSRIARDPLLWPSLAFGFALGMAVASKLNAAVLAIVLPAAFAVRYFSRVNRRQETEEHSSLACPEPCPEERRDSRRVTLHSSLITAHLSLERIIIFLVIGALASIISFRLFQPYAFSGPGLFGLKPNPEWIADIREQRSQASGDADVPFALQWARRSHLYSFENLTVWGLGLPLGILAWAGFLWMGWRILKGEWKQHALLWGWTAAYFLWQSIQFNPTMRYQLPIYPLLAMMAAYAVFTLASSHVGMKATTCKRVNVPTVLATILGVTILLLTTCWAFAFTRIYTRTETRLAASRWIFQNIPGPINLRLQIPDGTTYHQPLPFHGAPIQPGLPFEAAFTAQRDGILTDILLAHVANNAGTGAATFSLSLALAPNPTPEQILASASLTADFTPAKDLRGEAYTLMLNRPVAVTKGQTYFLRLENTDGALTLSGAAVANETDWDLGLPFRTEYDGFGGIYPGGLNFQVYWPDNAEKLARFTDTLDQADYIFIPSNHQFSQIVRLPERYPLTTVYYRELLGCPPEKEIIWCYNLAQPGDFQGNLGYDLAEVFESYPTLGPLTINDQFAEEAFTIYDHAKVFIFQKRANYDPLHVAALLGAVDLTHVVHLTPKQAGSYKDLMLPTERLAVQQAGGTWSELFDYQALQNRYPLIGLVLWYLTIFVLGLFAYPFVRMALPGLADRGYPLARIFGLLLWAWLSWLAGSLGLTYSRGMIAVAFGAVALIGAALAYRQRAELHAEWKSKRKYFLIVEGLFLAFFLLDLFIRLGNPDLWHDVNGGERPMNF
;
A
#
# COMPACT_ATOMS: atom_id res chain seq x y z
N MET A 1 -9.04 -0.13 38.86
CA MET A 1 -10.13 -1.13 38.78
C MET A 1 -9.59 -2.44 39.33
N THR A 2 -10.13 -2.89 40.46
CA THR A 2 -9.79 -4.16 41.10
C THR A 2 -10.68 -5.26 40.54
N THR A 3 -10.12 -6.14 39.71
CA THR A 3 -10.79 -7.34 39.21
C THR A 3 -11.13 -8.27 40.37
N SER A 4 -12.29 -8.92 40.29
CA SER A 4 -12.75 -9.82 41.36
C SER A 4 -11.83 -11.05 41.45
N PRO A 5 -11.69 -11.69 42.62
CA PRO A 5 -10.84 -12.87 42.81
C PRO A 5 -11.15 -14.05 41.87
N HIS A 6 -12.35 -14.07 41.29
CA HIS A 6 -12.81 -15.12 40.37
C HIS A 6 -12.21 -15.00 38.95
N GLU A 7 -11.76 -13.81 38.54
CA GLU A 7 -11.20 -13.58 37.19
C GLU A 7 -9.74 -14.05 37.04
N ARG A 8 -8.96 -14.12 38.14
CA ARG A 8 -7.56 -14.59 38.12
C ARG A 8 -7.38 -16.07 37.78
N LYS A 9 -8.43 -16.90 37.88
CA LYS A 9 -8.34 -18.35 37.62
C LYS A 9 -8.33 -18.72 36.12
N LEU A 10 -8.60 -17.77 35.22
CA LEU A 10 -8.73 -18.01 33.77
C LEU A 10 -7.72 -17.21 32.92
N ASP A 11 -6.73 -16.55 33.53
CA ASP A 11 -5.76 -15.72 32.80
C ASP A 11 -4.95 -16.51 31.77
N TRP A 12 -4.59 -17.76 32.10
CA TRP A 12 -3.87 -18.67 31.20
C TRP A 12 -4.63 -19.01 29.92
N VAL A 13 -5.97 -18.92 29.91
CA VAL A 13 -6.78 -19.18 28.72
C VAL A 13 -6.54 -18.11 27.67
N TYR A 14 -6.40 -16.85 28.07
CA TYR A 14 -6.08 -15.77 27.13
C TYR A 14 -4.67 -15.92 26.55
N ASP A 15 -3.73 -16.41 27.34
CA ASP A 15 -2.37 -16.72 26.85
C ASP A 15 -2.41 -17.86 25.83
N LEU A 16 -3.16 -18.93 26.10
CA LEU A 16 -3.33 -20.05 25.17
C LEU A 16 -4.03 -19.61 23.87
N LEU A 17 -5.09 -18.81 23.97
CA LEU A 17 -5.78 -18.28 22.79
C LEU A 17 -4.90 -17.33 21.98
N LEU A 18 -4.05 -16.52 22.63
CA LEU A 18 -3.08 -15.69 21.94
C LEU A 18 -2.07 -16.55 21.18
N ILE A 19 -1.55 -17.62 21.80
CA ILE A 19 -0.67 -18.57 21.13
C ILE A 19 -1.36 -19.17 19.90
N LEU A 20 -2.64 -19.57 20.03
CA LEU A 20 -3.41 -20.07 18.89
C LEU A 20 -3.52 -19.04 17.76
N VAL A 21 -3.84 -17.78 18.09
CA VAL A 21 -3.89 -16.68 17.11
C VAL A 21 -2.52 -16.50 16.42
N LEU A 22 -1.42 -16.57 17.16
CA LEU A 22 -0.08 -16.46 16.60
C LEU A 22 0.29 -17.65 15.71
N LEU A 23 -0.13 -18.87 16.06
CA LEU A 23 0.08 -20.06 15.22
C LEU A 23 -0.70 -19.97 13.91
N VAL A 24 -1.95 -19.52 13.96
CA VAL A 24 -2.77 -19.28 12.76
C VAL A 24 -2.15 -18.15 11.92
N GLY A 25 -1.75 -17.05 12.56
CA GLY A 25 -1.07 -15.95 11.90
C GLY A 25 0.26 -16.37 11.25
N ALA A 26 1.03 -17.24 11.91
CA ALA A 26 2.29 -17.77 11.41
C ALA A 26 2.08 -18.69 10.21
N TYR A 27 1.06 -19.57 10.25
CA TYR A 27 0.69 -20.39 9.09
C TYR A 27 0.44 -19.53 7.85
N PHE A 28 -0.39 -18.48 7.97
CA PHE A 28 -0.70 -17.63 6.82
C PHE A 28 0.50 -16.83 6.29
N ARG A 29 1.53 -16.55 7.10
CA ARG A 29 2.71 -15.75 6.70
C ARG A 29 3.87 -16.57 6.16
N LEU A 30 3.88 -17.88 6.46
CA LEU A 30 5.00 -18.78 6.15
C LEU A 30 4.63 -19.84 5.09
N VAL A 31 3.37 -19.90 4.67
CA VAL A 31 2.95 -20.80 3.60
C VAL A 31 3.58 -20.37 2.28
N GLY A 32 4.15 -21.33 1.53
CA GLY A 32 4.71 -21.02 0.22
C GLY A 32 5.88 -20.03 0.23
N LEU A 33 6.77 -20.04 1.23
CA LEU A 33 7.90 -19.08 1.32
C LEU A 33 8.72 -18.89 0.03
N ASN A 34 8.83 -19.92 -0.82
CA ASN A 34 9.53 -19.87 -2.12
C ASN A 34 8.54 -19.99 -3.30
N TRP A 35 7.40 -19.32 -3.22
CA TRP A 35 6.31 -19.36 -4.21
C TRP A 35 6.73 -18.90 -5.61
N ASP A 36 7.76 -18.05 -5.72
CA ASP A 36 8.28 -17.46 -6.95
C ASP A 36 9.45 -18.25 -7.56
N GLU A 37 9.85 -19.39 -6.98
CA GLU A 37 10.94 -20.26 -7.47
C GLU A 37 12.26 -19.51 -7.81
N GLY A 38 12.57 -18.43 -7.08
CA GLY A 38 13.80 -17.65 -7.27
C GLY A 38 13.76 -16.68 -8.46
N GLN A 39 12.58 -16.27 -8.94
CA GLN A 39 12.43 -15.27 -10.01
C GLN A 39 12.47 -13.82 -9.51
N HIS A 40 12.31 -13.58 -8.20
CA HIS A 40 12.37 -12.26 -7.55
C HIS A 40 11.53 -11.18 -8.25
N PRO A 41 10.22 -11.40 -8.43
CA PRO A 41 9.38 -10.47 -9.20
C PRO A 41 9.11 -9.15 -8.48
N HIS A 42 9.26 -9.10 -7.15
CA HIS A 42 9.11 -7.86 -6.39
C HIS A 42 10.40 -7.01 -6.50
N PRO A 43 10.34 -5.77 -7.02
CA PRO A 43 11.53 -4.97 -7.33
C PRO A 43 12.33 -4.58 -6.08
N ASP A 44 11.68 -4.16 -4.99
CA ASP A 44 12.39 -3.82 -3.75
C ASP A 44 13.10 -5.04 -3.16
N GLU A 45 12.42 -6.18 -3.05
CA GLU A 45 13.01 -7.43 -2.58
C GLU A 45 14.20 -7.85 -3.45
N ARG A 46 14.05 -7.79 -4.78
CA ARG A 46 15.14 -8.09 -5.72
C ARG A 46 16.34 -7.19 -5.47
N PHE A 47 16.11 -5.89 -5.29
CA PHE A 47 17.16 -4.92 -4.99
C PHE A 47 17.83 -5.18 -3.64
N LEU A 48 17.06 -5.40 -2.58
CA LEU A 48 17.61 -5.73 -1.25
C LEU A 48 18.41 -7.03 -1.31
N THR A 49 17.91 -8.05 -2.00
CA THR A 49 18.59 -9.34 -2.19
C THR A 49 19.94 -9.18 -2.90
N MET A 50 19.99 -8.36 -3.97
CA MET A 50 21.25 -8.02 -4.66
C MET A 50 22.24 -7.36 -3.69
N VAL A 51 21.79 -6.36 -2.94
CA VAL A 51 22.63 -5.64 -1.97
C VAL A 51 23.12 -6.59 -0.87
N GLU A 52 22.24 -7.37 -0.24
CA GLU A 52 22.60 -8.29 0.85
C GLU A 52 23.56 -9.39 0.43
N THR A 53 23.43 -9.87 -0.81
CA THR A 53 24.37 -10.84 -1.37
C THR A 53 25.78 -10.24 -1.46
N ALA A 54 25.87 -8.93 -1.76
CA ALA A 54 27.13 -8.21 -1.86
C ALA A 54 27.71 -7.75 -0.51
N LEU A 55 26.88 -7.45 0.49
CA LEU A 55 27.31 -7.04 1.83
C LEU A 55 28.04 -8.18 2.56
N GLN A 56 29.07 -7.84 3.33
CA GLN A 56 29.79 -8.84 4.14
C GLN A 56 30.07 -8.30 5.55
N PRO A 57 29.67 -9.00 6.63
CA PRO A 57 29.93 -8.59 8.01
C PRO A 57 31.35 -8.94 8.51
N LYS A 58 32.27 -9.21 7.57
CA LYS A 58 33.65 -9.60 7.80
C LYS A 58 34.59 -8.64 7.08
N VAL A 59 35.81 -8.54 7.60
CA VAL A 59 36.91 -7.80 6.99
C VAL A 59 38.15 -8.68 6.96
N CYS A 60 39.09 -8.35 6.07
CA CYS A 60 40.38 -9.03 6.07
C CYS A 60 41.21 -8.59 7.28
N ALA A 61 41.98 -9.52 7.85
CA ALA A 61 42.93 -9.21 8.91
C ALA A 61 44.01 -8.22 8.42
N ASP A 62 44.47 -8.39 7.18
CA ASP A 62 45.27 -7.40 6.47
C ASP A 62 44.37 -6.35 5.80
N ALA A 63 44.42 -5.13 6.29
CA ALA A 63 43.61 -4.02 5.78
C ALA A 63 44.00 -3.55 4.37
N SER A 64 45.13 -4.01 3.83
CA SER A 64 45.57 -3.73 2.46
C SER A 64 44.98 -4.67 1.41
N VAL A 65 44.44 -5.82 1.84
CA VAL A 65 43.88 -6.85 0.96
C VAL A 65 42.35 -6.68 0.85
N PRO A 66 41.80 -6.53 -0.37
CA PRO A 66 40.35 -6.56 -0.58
C PRO A 66 39.74 -7.87 -0.08
N LEU A 67 38.52 -7.79 0.47
CA LEU A 67 37.87 -8.95 1.11
C LEU A 67 37.64 -10.12 0.15
N GLU A 68 37.47 -9.82 -1.13
CA GLU A 68 37.32 -10.80 -2.23
C GLU A 68 38.60 -11.63 -2.41
N ALA A 69 39.77 -11.00 -2.26
CA ALA A 69 41.08 -11.63 -2.39
C ALA A 69 41.61 -12.18 -1.06
N CYS A 70 40.91 -11.91 0.05
CA CYS A 70 41.32 -12.31 1.38
C CYS A 70 41.13 -13.83 1.58
N PRO A 71 42.18 -14.58 1.96
CA PRO A 71 42.05 -15.99 2.28
C PRO A 71 41.05 -16.24 3.42
N PRO A 72 40.27 -17.35 3.40
CA PRO A 72 39.25 -17.62 4.41
C PRO A 72 39.75 -17.55 5.86
N GLU A 73 40.97 -18.02 6.12
CA GLU A 73 41.63 -18.02 7.43
C GLU A 73 42.01 -16.62 7.94
N GLN A 74 42.09 -15.63 7.04
CA GLN A 74 42.37 -14.23 7.38
C GLN A 74 41.10 -13.39 7.48
N LYS A 75 39.92 -13.94 7.17
CA LYS A 75 38.64 -13.24 7.33
C LYS A 75 38.24 -13.22 8.80
N ARG A 76 38.08 -12.03 9.36
CA ARG A 76 37.60 -11.83 10.74
C ARG A 76 36.30 -11.06 10.76
N TRP A 77 35.56 -11.17 11.86
CA TRP A 77 34.40 -10.32 12.11
C TRP A 77 34.81 -8.84 12.24
N MET A 78 33.92 -7.96 11.82
CA MET A 78 34.09 -6.52 11.94
C MET A 78 34.21 -6.10 13.41
N SER A 79 35.16 -5.22 13.69
CA SER A 79 35.23 -4.51 14.97
C SER A 79 34.29 -3.30 14.96
N ALA A 80 34.06 -2.69 16.13
CA ALA A 80 33.29 -1.44 16.21
C ALA A 80 33.93 -0.31 15.36
N GLY A 81 35.25 -0.28 15.25
CA GLY A 81 35.96 0.69 14.40
C GLY A 81 35.67 0.48 12.91
N ASP A 82 35.62 -0.77 12.45
CA ASP A 82 35.31 -1.14 11.06
C ASP A 82 33.84 -0.82 10.71
N TYR A 83 32.93 -1.05 11.67
CA TYR A 83 31.50 -0.77 11.52
C TYR A 83 31.20 0.72 11.35
N PHE A 84 31.81 1.58 12.18
CA PHE A 84 31.60 3.04 12.12
C PHE A 84 32.50 3.77 11.10
N ASN A 85 33.24 3.05 10.26
CA ASN A 85 34.06 3.64 9.19
C ASN A 85 33.33 3.62 7.85
N THR A 86 32.51 4.63 7.59
CA THR A 86 31.65 4.72 6.40
C THR A 86 32.41 4.52 5.08
N ALA A 87 33.63 5.06 4.97
CA ALA A 87 34.44 5.00 3.74
C ALA A 87 35.03 3.60 3.44
N LYS A 88 35.14 2.72 4.44
CA LYS A 88 35.76 1.39 4.27
C LYS A 88 34.87 0.21 4.64
N SER A 89 33.73 0.46 5.28
CA SER A 89 32.86 -0.60 5.80
C SER A 89 32.32 -1.47 4.68
N THR A 90 32.48 -2.78 4.79
CA THR A 90 31.96 -3.80 3.86
C THR A 90 30.45 -4.01 3.99
N LEU A 91 29.85 -3.43 5.03
CA LEU A 91 28.40 -3.35 5.25
C LEU A 91 27.77 -2.08 4.66
N ASN A 92 28.56 -1.13 4.13
CA ASN A 92 28.03 0.05 3.43
C ASN A 92 27.77 -0.30 1.96
N PRO A 93 26.51 -0.23 1.46
CA PRO A 93 26.19 -0.53 0.06
C PRO A 93 26.99 0.27 -0.97
N HIS A 94 27.34 1.52 -0.66
CA HIS A 94 28.15 2.39 -1.54
C HIS A 94 29.53 1.80 -1.82
N ASN A 95 30.13 1.11 -0.84
CA ASN A 95 31.43 0.46 -0.99
C ASN A 95 31.34 -0.88 -1.76
N ARG A 96 30.14 -1.29 -2.16
CA ARG A 96 29.83 -2.59 -2.82
C ARG A 96 29.22 -2.43 -4.21
N GLY A 97 29.33 -1.24 -4.82
CA GLY A 97 28.85 -0.96 -6.16
C GLY A 97 27.41 -0.43 -6.25
N TYR A 98 26.78 -0.12 -5.12
CA TYR A 98 25.43 0.46 -5.09
C TYR A 98 25.49 1.95 -4.79
N GLY A 99 25.60 2.76 -5.85
CA GLY A 99 25.74 4.22 -5.75
C GLY A 99 24.46 4.99 -5.39
N PHE A 100 23.31 4.32 -5.35
CA PHE A 100 22.03 4.88 -4.88
C PHE A 100 21.40 3.91 -3.89
N PHE A 101 21.26 4.31 -2.62
CA PHE A 101 20.68 3.46 -1.58
C PHE A 101 19.89 4.24 -0.51
N VAL A 102 18.57 4.09 -0.52
CA VAL A 102 17.63 4.88 0.31
C VAL A 102 16.97 4.07 1.43
N TYR A 103 17.29 2.79 1.55
CA TYR A 103 16.66 1.88 2.51
C TYR A 103 17.30 1.97 3.90
N GLY A 104 16.55 1.53 4.90
CA GLY A 104 17.07 1.38 6.25
C GLY A 104 18.04 0.21 6.35
N THR A 105 19.16 0.40 7.05
CA THR A 105 20.20 -0.61 7.18
C THR A 105 19.95 -1.59 8.33
N LEU A 106 19.09 -1.26 9.30
CA LEU A 106 18.80 -2.15 10.42
C LEU A 106 18.22 -3.51 9.98
N PRO A 107 17.13 -3.57 9.17
CA PRO A 107 16.58 -4.85 8.74
C PRO A 107 17.62 -5.66 7.96
N MET A 108 18.34 -5.00 7.06
CA MET A 108 19.39 -5.58 6.21
C MET A 108 20.51 -6.20 7.05
N PHE A 109 20.95 -5.52 8.11
CA PHE A 109 21.96 -6.07 9.00
C PHE A 109 21.42 -7.31 9.71
N ILE A 110 20.21 -7.26 10.26
CA ILE A 110 19.60 -8.42 10.93
C ILE A 110 19.57 -9.63 9.98
N VAL A 111 19.05 -9.46 8.77
CA VAL A 111 18.97 -10.53 7.77
C VAL A 111 20.37 -11.00 7.36
N ARG A 112 21.30 -10.10 7.03
CA ARG A 112 22.67 -10.48 6.64
C ARG A 112 23.40 -11.25 7.73
N TYR A 113 23.29 -10.86 9.01
CA TYR A 113 23.92 -11.58 10.12
C TYR A 113 23.28 -12.96 10.34
N VAL A 114 21.96 -13.09 10.22
CA VAL A 114 21.27 -14.39 10.33
C VAL A 114 21.58 -15.30 9.12
N ALA A 115 21.67 -14.73 7.92
CA ALA A 115 22.07 -15.43 6.70
C ALA A 115 23.51 -15.97 6.83
N GLU A 116 24.43 -15.16 7.36
CA GLU A 116 25.81 -15.58 7.63
C GLU A 116 25.86 -16.73 8.65
N TRP A 117 25.07 -16.65 9.71
CA TRP A 117 25.01 -17.70 10.74
C TRP A 117 24.40 -19.00 10.22
N SER A 118 23.38 -18.90 9.36
CA SER A 118 22.71 -20.06 8.76
C SER A 118 23.39 -20.60 7.48
N GLY A 119 24.42 -19.93 6.98
CA GLY A 119 25.12 -20.27 5.74
C GLY A 119 24.34 -19.95 4.45
N GLN A 120 23.18 -19.29 4.56
CA GLN A 120 22.25 -19.00 3.46
C GLN A 120 22.47 -17.60 2.89
N THR A 121 23.65 -17.37 2.32
CA THR A 121 24.08 -16.04 1.85
C THR A 121 24.00 -15.86 0.32
N GLY A 122 23.63 -16.91 -0.41
CA GLY A 122 23.47 -16.85 -1.87
C GLY A 122 22.24 -16.06 -2.29
N TYR A 123 22.23 -15.63 -3.55
CA TYR A 123 21.18 -14.78 -4.13
C TYR A 123 19.76 -15.37 -3.97
N ASN A 124 19.58 -16.66 -4.22
CA ASN A 124 18.29 -17.36 -4.07
C ASN A 124 18.06 -17.94 -2.67
N GLN A 125 18.87 -17.55 -1.68
CA GLN A 125 18.80 -18.04 -0.31
C GLN A 125 18.56 -16.92 0.70
N VAL A 126 19.28 -15.80 0.56
CA VAL A 126 19.22 -14.68 1.51
C VAL A 126 17.84 -14.04 1.55
N ASN A 127 17.14 -13.98 0.41
CA ASN A 127 15.76 -13.51 0.32
C ASN A 127 14.79 -14.37 1.16
N LEU A 128 14.99 -15.70 1.21
CA LEU A 128 14.15 -16.61 2.01
C LEU A 128 14.35 -16.36 3.51
N VAL A 129 15.59 -16.08 3.94
CA VAL A 129 15.90 -15.65 5.31
C VAL A 129 15.21 -14.31 5.60
N GLY A 130 15.26 -13.38 4.65
CA GLY A 130 14.57 -12.09 4.72
C GLY A 130 13.06 -12.21 4.88
N ARG A 131 12.40 -13.06 4.07
CA ARG A 131 10.95 -13.34 4.16
C ARG A 131 10.57 -13.93 5.52
N LEU A 132 11.33 -14.91 6.02
CA LEU A 132 11.11 -15.49 7.35
C LEU A 132 11.19 -14.43 8.46
N LEU A 133 12.22 -13.58 8.43
CA LEU A 133 12.38 -12.53 9.45
C LEU A 133 11.34 -11.42 9.31
N SER A 134 10.90 -11.11 8.09
CA SER A 134 9.77 -10.21 7.81
C SER A 134 8.48 -10.74 8.46
N ALA A 135 8.16 -12.02 8.25
CA ALA A 135 7.02 -12.68 8.89
C ALA A 135 7.11 -12.66 10.43
N LEU A 136 8.30 -12.89 11.00
CA LEU A 136 8.52 -12.83 12.45
C LEU A 136 8.35 -11.41 13.01
N ALA A 137 8.77 -10.38 12.27
CA ALA A 137 8.58 -8.98 12.65
C ALA A 137 7.08 -8.62 12.70
N ASP A 138 6.29 -9.05 11.71
CA ASP A 138 4.84 -8.82 11.74
C ASP A 138 4.15 -9.61 12.87
N LEU A 139 4.54 -10.87 13.14
CA LEU A 139 4.05 -11.61 14.30
C LEU A 139 4.38 -10.90 15.63
N GLY A 140 5.58 -10.33 15.74
CA GLY A 140 5.97 -9.47 16.86
C GLY A 140 5.06 -8.24 17.00
N THR A 141 4.62 -7.67 15.88
CA THR A 141 3.65 -6.55 15.86
C THR A 141 2.30 -6.99 16.44
N LEU A 142 1.83 -8.21 16.13
CA LEU A 142 0.59 -8.74 16.71
C LEU A 142 0.67 -8.88 18.23
N VAL A 143 1.82 -9.30 18.75
CA VAL A 143 2.07 -9.40 20.20
C VAL A 143 2.04 -8.02 20.86
N LEU A 144 2.72 -7.03 20.25
CA LEU A 144 2.72 -5.66 20.75
C LEU A 144 1.32 -5.04 20.69
N LEU A 145 0.56 -5.29 19.62
CA LEU A 145 -0.84 -4.88 19.51
C LEU A 145 -1.67 -5.45 20.64
N TYR A 146 -1.55 -6.76 20.92
CA TYR A 146 -2.26 -7.40 22.03
C TYR A 146 -1.96 -6.70 23.36
N PHE A 147 -0.69 -6.42 23.66
CA PHE A 147 -0.32 -5.74 24.90
C PHE A 147 -0.83 -4.30 24.96
N ILE A 148 -0.73 -3.53 23.87
CA ILE A 148 -1.26 -2.16 23.78
C ILE A 148 -2.77 -2.16 24.05
N ALA A 149 -3.53 -2.99 23.33
CA ALA A 149 -4.98 -3.03 23.44
C ALA A 149 -5.44 -3.59 24.79
N ALA A 150 -4.74 -4.59 25.34
CA ALA A 150 -5.01 -5.11 26.68
C ALA A 150 -4.76 -4.07 27.78
N ARG A 151 -3.77 -3.20 27.56
CA ARG A 151 -3.37 -2.15 28.51
C ARG A 151 -4.30 -0.94 28.50
N VAL A 152 -4.76 -0.52 27.34
CA VAL A 152 -5.68 0.62 27.17
C VAL A 152 -7.12 0.21 27.52
N TYR A 153 -7.53 -0.99 27.10
CA TYR A 153 -8.88 -1.51 27.31
C TYR A 153 -8.86 -2.73 28.23
N ASN A 154 -8.79 -3.93 27.66
CA ASN A 154 -8.76 -5.20 28.39
C ASN A 154 -8.28 -6.34 27.48
N ARG A 155 -7.96 -7.50 28.09
CA ARG A 155 -7.42 -8.67 27.38
C ARG A 155 -8.33 -9.23 26.28
N ARG A 156 -9.66 -9.04 26.37
CA ARG A 156 -10.62 -9.50 25.34
C ARG A 156 -10.51 -8.68 24.07
N VAL A 157 -10.48 -7.34 24.21
CA VAL A 157 -10.24 -6.42 23.09
C VAL A 157 -8.87 -6.70 22.48
N GLY A 158 -7.84 -6.90 23.31
CA GLY A 158 -6.49 -7.23 22.82
C GLY A 158 -6.43 -8.52 22.03
N LEU A 159 -7.08 -9.59 22.49
CA LEU A 159 -7.09 -10.88 21.79
C LEU A 159 -7.82 -10.78 20.45
N LEU A 160 -9.00 -10.16 20.41
CA LEU A 160 -9.76 -9.99 19.16
C LEU A 160 -9.04 -9.04 18.18
N ALA A 161 -8.37 -8.00 18.67
CA ALA A 161 -7.55 -7.11 17.86
C ALA A 161 -6.40 -7.86 17.19
N ALA A 162 -5.67 -8.68 17.95
CA ALA A 162 -4.62 -9.53 17.42
C ALA A 162 -5.16 -10.56 16.42
N ALA A 163 -6.33 -11.16 16.69
CA ALA A 163 -6.98 -12.08 15.76
C ALA A 163 -7.34 -11.39 14.44
N PHE A 164 -7.99 -10.23 14.47
CA PHE A 164 -8.31 -9.47 13.26
C PHE A 164 -7.07 -9.04 12.49
N SER A 165 -6.04 -8.53 13.16
CA SER A 165 -4.78 -8.13 12.51
C SER A 165 -4.00 -9.33 11.95
N SER A 166 -4.07 -10.51 12.60
CA SER A 166 -3.45 -11.74 12.10
C SER A 166 -4.03 -12.20 10.76
N LEU A 167 -5.26 -11.81 10.46
CA LEU A 167 -6.03 -12.16 9.25
C LEU A 167 -6.09 -11.01 8.23
N ALA A 168 -5.46 -9.86 8.49
CA ALA A 168 -5.42 -8.76 7.55
C ALA A 168 -4.52 -9.13 6.36
N VAL A 169 -5.10 -9.19 5.15
CA VAL A 169 -4.42 -9.66 3.94
C VAL A 169 -3.20 -8.81 3.61
N MET A 170 -3.25 -7.50 3.82
CA MET A 170 -2.07 -6.66 3.55
C MET A 170 -0.86 -7.01 4.43
N GLN A 171 -1.08 -7.35 5.71
CA GLN A 171 0.00 -7.80 6.60
C GLN A 171 0.51 -9.18 6.19
N ILE A 172 -0.39 -10.07 5.76
CA ILE A 172 -0.04 -11.40 5.25
C ILE A 172 0.81 -11.28 3.99
N GLN A 173 0.37 -10.52 2.99
CA GLN A 173 1.09 -10.30 1.74
C GLN A 173 2.50 -9.73 1.99
N GLN A 174 2.60 -8.64 2.77
CA GLN A 174 3.92 -8.03 3.04
C GLN A 174 4.86 -8.96 3.81
N SER A 175 4.34 -9.99 4.51
CA SER A 175 5.16 -11.02 5.15
C SER A 175 5.80 -12.02 4.17
N HIS A 176 5.26 -12.13 2.94
CA HIS A 176 5.81 -13.01 1.89
C HIS A 176 6.90 -12.32 1.06
N PHE A 177 7.20 -11.06 1.35
CA PHE A 177 8.27 -10.31 0.70
C PHE A 177 9.34 -9.92 1.71
N TRP A 178 10.58 -10.00 1.28
CA TRP A 178 11.71 -9.39 1.96
C TRP A 178 11.73 -7.88 1.67
N THR A 179 11.07 -7.12 2.55
CA THR A 179 11.06 -5.65 2.54
C THR A 179 11.24 -5.10 3.96
N THR A 180 11.50 -3.80 4.08
CA THR A 180 11.70 -3.16 5.39
C THR A 180 10.40 -2.81 6.13
N ASP A 181 9.23 -2.95 5.50
CA ASP A 181 7.96 -2.41 6.00
C ASP A 181 7.48 -3.10 7.29
N ASN A 182 7.59 -4.43 7.36
CA ASN A 182 7.21 -5.19 8.56
C ASN A 182 8.14 -4.87 9.74
N PHE A 183 9.44 -4.68 9.50
CA PHE A 183 10.39 -4.27 10.52
C PHE A 183 10.11 -2.85 11.03
N THR A 184 9.87 -1.92 10.11
CA THR A 184 9.46 -0.56 10.47
C THR A 184 8.19 -0.60 11.32
N THR A 185 7.18 -1.37 10.91
CA THR A 185 5.92 -1.49 11.65
C THR A 185 6.15 -2.07 13.04
N PHE A 186 6.95 -3.13 13.17
CA PHE A 186 7.32 -3.71 14.47
C PHE A 186 7.95 -2.69 15.42
N PHE A 187 8.97 -1.96 14.98
CA PHE A 187 9.65 -0.98 15.83
C PHE A 187 8.77 0.25 16.11
N MET A 188 7.89 0.64 15.18
CA MET A 188 6.88 1.67 15.43
C MET A 188 5.89 1.22 16.51
N PHE A 189 5.42 -0.03 16.49
CA PHE A 189 4.56 -0.58 17.54
C PHE A 189 5.27 -0.72 18.88
N LEU A 190 6.57 -1.01 18.87
CA LEU A 190 7.38 -1.02 20.08
C LEU A 190 7.46 0.37 20.72
N ALA A 191 7.65 1.42 19.91
CA ALA A 191 7.57 2.80 20.36
C ALA A 191 6.16 3.16 20.85
N LEU A 192 5.09 2.81 20.11
CA LEU A 192 3.70 3.02 20.53
C LEU A 192 3.39 2.36 21.87
N TYR A 193 3.91 1.15 22.12
CA TYR A 193 3.74 0.46 23.39
C TYR A 193 4.31 1.28 24.56
N PHE A 194 5.52 1.82 24.44
CA PHE A 194 6.09 2.68 25.48
C PHE A 194 5.37 4.02 25.62
N ALA A 195 4.86 4.61 24.53
CA ALA A 195 4.03 5.81 24.60
C ALA A 195 2.72 5.55 25.37
N VAL A 196 2.09 4.39 25.16
CA VAL A 196 0.90 3.97 25.91
C VAL A 196 1.22 3.75 27.38
N GLU A 197 2.37 3.16 27.72
CA GLU A 197 2.80 3.04 29.12
C GLU A 197 3.03 4.42 29.79
N ILE A 198 3.56 5.40 29.06
CA ILE A 198 3.68 6.79 29.55
C ILE A 198 2.28 7.38 29.78
N ALA A 199 1.38 7.26 28.82
CA ALA A 199 0.03 7.82 28.90
C ALA A 199 -0.82 7.19 30.02
N CYS A 200 -0.74 5.86 30.20
CA CYS A 200 -1.60 5.08 31.09
C CYS A 200 -0.95 4.64 32.42
N GLY A 201 0.35 4.90 32.64
CA GLY A 201 1.10 4.41 33.81
C GLY A 201 0.67 5.03 35.14
N GLU A 202 -0.25 4.40 35.88
CA GLU A 202 -0.65 4.81 37.24
C GLU A 202 -0.30 3.79 38.35
N ASN A 203 0.02 2.54 38.03
CA ASN A 203 -0.01 1.46 39.04
C ASN A 203 1.25 1.24 39.89
N ARG A 204 2.37 1.92 39.65
CA ARG A 204 3.61 1.75 40.44
C ARG A 204 3.88 2.86 41.46
N GLU A 205 3.28 4.04 41.28
CA GLU A 205 3.52 5.25 42.10
C GLU A 205 3.15 5.07 43.59
N ASN A 206 2.20 4.19 43.91
CA ASN A 206 1.70 4.00 45.28
C ASN A 206 2.53 3.03 46.13
N ARG A 207 3.42 2.22 45.54
CA ARG A 207 4.17 1.19 46.29
C ARG A 207 5.53 1.70 46.78
N GLU A 208 6.17 2.60 46.03
CA GLU A 208 7.48 3.17 46.37
C GLU A 208 7.39 4.44 47.23
N LYS A 209 6.33 5.26 47.05
CA LYS A 209 6.08 6.44 47.90
C LYS A 209 5.92 6.11 49.39
N ARG A 210 5.58 4.86 49.74
CA ARG A 210 5.45 4.42 51.14
C ARG A 210 6.80 4.04 51.78
N LEU A 211 7.89 3.97 51.00
CA LEU A 211 9.23 3.56 51.47
C LEU A 211 10.26 4.71 51.53
N GLU A 212 10.08 5.80 50.77
CA GLU A 212 11.10 6.87 50.66
C GLU A 212 10.86 8.13 51.53
N ILE A 213 9.74 8.25 52.27
CA ILE A 213 9.52 9.38 53.20
C ILE A 213 10.32 9.17 54.51
N SER A 214 11.62 8.95 54.42
CA SER A 214 12.48 8.86 55.60
C SER A 214 13.77 9.67 55.54
N LYS A 215 14.32 10.06 54.39
CA LYS A 215 15.67 10.67 54.38
C LYS A 215 15.86 11.63 53.21
N GLU A 216 15.86 12.93 53.49
CA GLU A 216 17.09 13.76 53.45
C GLU A 216 16.81 15.27 53.35
N ARG A 217 17.53 16.03 54.18
CA ARG A 217 17.78 17.47 54.10
C ARG A 217 19.21 17.66 53.60
N GLY A 218 19.47 18.61 52.68
CA GLY A 218 20.82 19.12 52.44
C GLY A 218 21.03 19.95 51.15
N THR A 219 21.50 21.19 51.36
CA THR A 219 22.28 22.18 50.55
C THR A 219 22.46 22.13 49.01
N THR A 220 22.72 23.31 48.44
CA THR A 220 22.58 23.73 47.02
C THR A 220 23.46 23.01 45.98
N LEU A 221 24.61 22.41 46.35
CA LEU A 221 25.39 21.55 45.44
C LEU A 221 24.80 20.12 45.32
N SER A 222 23.98 19.72 46.30
CA SER A 222 23.19 18.48 46.24
C SER A 222 22.04 18.59 45.24
N PHE A 223 21.69 19.77 44.74
CA PHE A 223 20.55 19.95 43.84
C PHE A 223 20.73 19.25 42.49
N LEU A 224 21.92 19.31 41.87
CA LEU A 224 22.20 18.62 40.60
C LEU A 224 22.24 17.08 40.77
N PHE A 225 22.94 16.57 41.79
CA PHE A 225 22.99 15.14 42.10
C PHE A 225 21.65 14.58 42.57
N SER A 226 20.86 15.35 43.33
CA SER A 226 19.51 14.96 43.75
C SER A 226 18.50 15.05 42.62
N THR A 227 18.68 15.96 41.66
CA THR A 227 17.84 16.03 40.46
C THR A 227 18.14 14.86 39.52
N LEU A 228 19.42 14.55 39.28
CA LEU A 228 19.84 13.37 38.51
C LEU A 228 19.38 12.06 39.17
N SER A 229 19.51 11.92 40.50
CA SER A 229 19.04 10.72 41.21
C SER A 229 17.52 10.59 41.23
N ARG A 230 16.78 11.71 41.31
CA ARG A 230 15.32 11.73 41.16
C ARG A 230 14.87 11.35 39.76
N ILE A 231 15.54 11.83 38.71
CA ILE A 231 15.24 11.45 37.32
C ILE A 231 15.56 9.96 37.12
N ALA A 232 16.69 9.48 37.64
CA ALA A 232 17.11 8.08 37.54
C ALA A 232 16.12 7.10 38.19
N ARG A 233 15.41 7.53 39.24
CA ARG A 233 14.39 6.72 39.93
C ARG A 233 12.97 6.97 39.42
N ASP A 234 12.77 7.91 38.50
CA ASP A 234 11.42 8.22 37.99
C ASP A 234 10.94 7.08 37.07
N PRO A 235 9.73 6.52 37.30
CA PRO A 235 9.19 5.45 36.48
C PRO A 235 8.99 5.83 35.01
N LEU A 236 9.01 7.12 34.67
CA LEU A 236 8.88 7.61 33.29
C LEU A 236 10.20 7.66 32.53
N LEU A 237 11.35 7.51 33.20
CA LEU A 237 12.66 7.52 32.54
C LEU A 237 12.80 6.37 31.54
N TRP A 238 12.56 5.14 32.00
CA TRP A 238 12.76 3.95 31.17
C TRP A 238 11.81 3.89 29.97
N PRO A 239 10.49 4.13 30.11
CA PRO A 239 9.60 4.22 28.96
C PRO A 239 10.00 5.32 27.96
N SER A 240 10.49 6.47 28.43
CA SER A 240 10.91 7.57 27.53
C SER A 240 12.19 7.23 26.75
N LEU A 241 13.16 6.60 27.42
CA LEU A 241 14.38 6.11 26.79
C LEU A 241 14.07 4.98 25.79
N ALA A 242 13.24 4.02 26.19
CA ALA A 242 12.85 2.89 25.36
C ALA A 242 12.00 3.32 24.16
N PHE A 243 11.10 4.31 24.34
CA PHE A 243 10.40 4.95 23.22
C PHE A 243 11.40 5.55 22.23
N GLY A 244 12.34 6.37 22.70
CA GLY A 244 13.34 7.00 21.86
C GLY A 244 14.18 5.99 21.10
N PHE A 245 14.67 4.96 21.79
CA PHE A 245 15.47 3.90 21.18
C PHE A 245 14.69 3.13 20.11
N ALA A 246 13.46 2.71 20.40
CA ALA A 246 12.57 2.04 19.44
C ALA A 246 12.24 2.93 18.23
N LEU A 247 12.01 4.22 18.44
CA LEU A 247 11.83 5.19 17.35
C LEU A 247 13.07 5.25 16.46
N GLY A 248 14.27 5.33 17.03
CA GLY A 248 15.51 5.33 16.25
C GLY A 248 15.71 4.05 15.43
N MET A 249 15.26 2.89 15.94
CA MET A 249 15.26 1.62 15.20
C MET A 249 14.25 1.65 14.04
N ALA A 250 13.06 2.20 14.27
CA ALA A 250 12.05 2.36 13.23
C ALA A 250 12.54 3.28 12.11
N VAL A 251 13.15 4.42 12.45
CA VAL A 251 13.72 5.38 11.50
C VAL A 251 14.91 4.76 10.74
N ALA A 252 15.73 3.95 11.41
CA ALA A 252 16.81 3.18 10.77
C ALA A 252 16.32 2.02 9.89
N SER A 253 15.01 1.70 9.92
CA SER A 253 14.37 0.74 9.01
C SER A 253 13.71 1.45 7.83
N LYS A 254 13.07 2.60 8.08
CA LYS A 254 12.50 3.48 7.05
C LYS A 254 12.35 4.91 7.59
N LEU A 255 12.92 5.88 6.87
CA LEU A 255 13.00 7.28 7.33
C LEU A 255 11.62 7.90 7.63
N ASN A 256 10.58 7.50 6.89
CA ASN A 256 9.20 7.96 7.09
C ASN A 256 8.63 7.64 8.48
N ALA A 257 9.22 6.70 9.23
CA ALA A 257 8.84 6.42 10.61
C ALA A 257 9.11 7.61 11.57
N ALA A 258 9.93 8.58 11.17
CA ALA A 258 10.26 9.75 11.98
C ALA A 258 9.04 10.57 12.41
N VAL A 259 7.94 10.52 11.64
CA VAL A 259 6.67 11.18 11.96
C VAL A 259 6.10 10.69 13.31
N LEU A 260 6.41 9.45 13.71
CA LEU A 260 5.98 8.88 15.00
C LEU A 260 6.56 9.62 16.21
N ALA A 261 7.61 10.43 16.04
CA ALA A 261 8.18 11.26 17.11
C ALA A 261 7.13 12.14 17.81
N ILE A 262 6.07 12.56 17.11
CA ILE A 262 4.97 13.36 17.67
C ILE A 262 4.16 12.63 18.74
N VAL A 263 4.21 11.29 18.78
CA VAL A 263 3.44 10.49 19.74
C VAL A 263 3.99 10.63 21.16
N LEU A 264 5.30 10.85 21.33
CA LEU A 264 5.88 11.06 22.67
C LEU A 264 5.32 12.30 23.38
N PRO A 265 5.37 13.52 22.80
CA PRO A 265 4.75 14.68 23.42
C PRO A 265 3.23 14.51 23.54
N ALA A 266 2.56 13.85 22.59
CA ALA A 266 1.13 13.54 22.71
C ALA A 266 0.82 12.64 23.92
N ALA A 267 1.64 11.63 24.21
CA ALA A 267 1.47 10.75 25.36
C ALA A 267 1.63 11.51 26.68
N PHE A 268 2.63 12.39 26.78
CA PHE A 268 2.80 13.27 27.94
C PHE A 268 1.66 14.28 28.08
N ALA A 269 1.14 14.82 26.98
CA ALA A 269 -0.01 15.72 26.99
C ALA A 269 -1.26 14.99 27.51
N VAL A 270 -1.56 13.80 26.98
CA VAL A 270 -2.69 12.97 27.47
C VAL A 270 -2.54 12.68 28.96
N ARG A 271 -1.34 12.31 29.43
CA ARG A 271 -1.05 12.07 30.85
C ARG A 271 -1.28 13.33 31.69
N TYR A 272 -0.77 14.47 31.25
CA TYR A 272 -0.86 15.75 31.95
C TYR A 272 -2.32 16.20 32.10
N PHE A 273 -3.07 16.30 31.01
CA PHE A 273 -4.47 16.75 31.04
C PHE A 273 -5.40 15.77 31.76
N SER A 274 -5.10 14.47 31.71
CA SER A 274 -5.87 13.46 32.45
C SER A 274 -5.77 13.66 33.97
N ARG A 275 -4.60 14.08 34.47
CA ARG A 275 -4.38 14.39 35.90
C ARG A 275 -5.03 15.71 36.32
N VAL A 276 -4.99 16.73 35.46
CA VAL A 276 -5.62 18.04 35.73
C VAL A 276 -7.15 17.89 35.88
N ASN A 277 -7.82 17.21 34.95
CA ASN A 277 -9.27 17.02 35.04
C ASN A 277 -9.68 16.21 36.26
N ARG A 278 -8.92 15.18 36.64
CA ARG A 278 -9.19 14.37 37.83
C ARG A 278 -9.18 15.22 39.11
N ARG A 279 -8.33 16.24 39.16
CA ARG A 279 -8.26 17.18 40.29
C ARG A 279 -9.51 18.06 40.37
N GLN A 280 -9.97 18.62 39.25
CA GLN A 280 -11.20 19.44 39.22
C GLN A 280 -12.42 18.63 39.67
N GLU A 281 -12.57 17.39 39.19
CA GLU A 281 -13.65 16.49 39.62
C GLU A 281 -13.60 16.18 41.13
N THR A 282 -12.38 16.05 41.69
CA THR A 282 -12.19 15.75 43.13
C THR A 282 -12.44 16.99 44.01
N GLU A 283 -12.04 18.19 43.56
CA GLU A 283 -12.28 19.46 44.25
C GLU A 283 -13.78 19.88 44.19
N GLU A 284 -14.50 19.59 43.10
CA GLU A 284 -15.96 19.76 43.01
C GLU A 284 -16.73 18.79 43.92
N HIS A 285 -16.37 17.50 43.96
CA HIS A 285 -17.02 16.54 44.87
C HIS A 285 -16.75 16.85 46.35
N SER A 286 -15.57 17.40 46.66
CA SER A 286 -15.21 17.86 48.00
C SER A 286 -16.01 19.09 48.46
N SER A 287 -16.46 19.95 47.54
CA SER A 287 -17.21 21.17 47.87
C SER A 287 -18.73 20.95 47.96
N LEU A 288 -19.24 19.85 47.42
CA LEU A 288 -20.66 19.43 47.54
C LEU A 288 -20.96 18.55 48.77
N ALA A 289 -19.93 18.11 49.50
CA ALA A 289 -20.07 17.29 50.71
C ALA A 289 -19.82 18.12 51.98
N CYS A 290 -20.80 18.92 52.40
CA CYS A 290 -21.17 19.26 53.80
C CYS A 290 -22.02 20.55 53.85
N PRO A 291 -23.32 20.47 54.14
CA PRO A 291 -24.08 21.61 54.63
C PRO A 291 -24.50 21.36 56.09
N GLU A 292 -23.59 21.49 57.06
CA GLU A 292 -23.93 21.78 58.46
C GLU A 292 -22.68 22.10 59.30
N PRO A 293 -22.74 23.09 60.21
CA PRO A 293 -21.61 23.46 61.05
C PRO A 293 -21.51 22.49 62.26
N CYS A 294 -20.45 21.67 62.30
CA CYS A 294 -20.11 20.90 63.51
C CYS A 294 -19.57 21.84 64.62
N PRO A 295 -19.87 21.59 65.92
CA PRO A 295 -19.46 22.46 67.01
C PRO A 295 -17.94 22.40 67.24
N GLU A 296 -17.40 23.52 67.71
CA GLU A 296 -16.00 23.74 68.06
C GLU A 296 -15.47 22.69 69.05
N GLU A 297 -14.61 21.80 68.57
CA GLU A 297 -13.62 21.13 69.44
C GLU A 297 -12.21 21.52 69.01
N ARG A 298 -11.55 22.19 69.95
CA ARG A 298 -10.17 22.69 69.91
C ARG A 298 -9.19 21.52 69.77
N ARG A 299 -8.88 21.08 68.55
CA ARG A 299 -7.75 20.16 68.28
C ARG A 299 -7.03 20.50 66.98
N ASP A 300 -5.86 21.10 67.16
CA ASP A 300 -4.68 21.09 66.27
C ASP A 300 -4.92 21.26 64.76
N SER A 301 -5.46 22.42 64.38
CA SER A 301 -5.73 22.84 62.99
C SER A 301 -4.49 23.14 62.13
N ARG A 302 -3.27 22.82 62.60
CA ARG A 302 -2.03 22.93 61.80
C ARG A 302 -1.52 21.62 61.22
N ARG A 303 -2.06 20.46 61.60
CA ARG A 303 -1.62 19.16 61.05
C ARG A 303 -2.49 18.61 59.92
N VAL A 304 -3.76 19.02 59.81
CA VAL A 304 -4.69 18.42 58.84
C VAL A 304 -4.68 19.14 57.48
N THR A 305 -4.40 20.45 57.45
CA THR A 305 -4.28 21.23 56.20
C THR A 305 -2.92 21.11 55.50
N LEU A 306 -1.90 20.59 56.18
CA LEU A 306 -0.60 20.31 55.55
C LEU A 306 -0.54 18.91 54.90
N HIS A 307 -1.45 18.00 55.24
CA HIS A 307 -1.37 16.60 54.78
C HIS A 307 -2.08 16.34 53.44
N SER A 308 -3.01 17.20 53.02
CA SER A 308 -3.66 17.10 51.71
C SER A 308 -2.86 17.77 50.58
N SER A 309 -1.93 18.67 50.90
CA SER A 309 -1.12 19.41 49.93
C SER A 309 0.23 18.77 49.60
N LEU A 310 0.65 17.72 50.32
CA LEU A 310 2.01 17.16 50.21
C LEU A 310 2.13 15.80 49.45
N ILE A 311 1.05 15.20 48.94
CA ILE A 311 1.10 13.81 48.42
C ILE A 311 0.91 13.66 46.89
N THR A 312 0.45 14.68 46.16
CA THR A 312 0.39 14.60 44.70
C THR A 312 1.69 15.09 44.07
N ALA A 313 2.50 14.16 43.57
CA ALA A 313 3.70 14.48 42.80
C ALA A 313 3.25 15.19 41.51
N HIS A 314 3.43 16.52 41.49
CA HIS A 314 3.25 17.30 40.27
C HIS A 314 4.22 16.77 39.22
N LEU A 315 3.70 16.30 38.08
CA LEU A 315 4.49 16.16 36.87
C LEU A 315 4.66 17.58 36.33
N SER A 316 5.69 18.29 36.80
CA SER A 316 5.97 19.66 36.34
C SER A 316 6.31 19.65 34.84
N LEU A 317 5.99 20.73 34.15
CA LEU A 317 6.30 20.89 32.72
C LEU A 317 7.81 20.68 32.45
N GLU A 318 8.66 21.12 33.36
CA GLU A 318 10.10 20.89 33.34
C GLU A 318 10.48 19.40 33.26
N ARG A 319 9.82 18.53 34.03
CA ARG A 319 10.06 17.08 33.99
C ARG A 319 9.65 16.48 32.65
N ILE A 320 8.53 16.93 32.09
CA ILE A 320 8.08 16.50 30.76
C ILE A 320 9.14 16.86 29.72
N ILE A 321 9.63 18.10 29.74
CA ILE A 321 10.68 18.56 28.82
C ILE A 321 11.95 17.69 28.96
N ILE A 322 12.38 17.38 30.18
CA ILE A 322 13.54 16.51 30.42
C ILE A 322 13.34 15.13 29.77
N PHE A 323 12.18 14.49 29.97
CA PHE A 323 11.93 13.18 29.37
C PHE A 323 11.78 13.22 27.84
N LEU A 324 11.24 14.31 27.28
CA LEU A 324 11.22 14.54 25.85
C LEU A 324 12.63 14.64 25.27
N VAL A 325 13.53 15.38 25.94
CA VAL A 325 14.93 15.48 25.54
C VAL A 325 15.64 14.13 25.65
N ILE A 326 15.41 13.38 26.73
CA ILE A 326 15.98 12.03 26.90
C ILE A 326 15.51 11.09 25.78
N GLY A 327 14.21 11.09 25.45
CA GLY A 327 13.67 10.32 24.34
C GLY A 327 14.28 10.74 23.00
N ALA A 328 14.41 12.04 22.75
CA ALA A 328 15.04 12.56 21.53
C ALA A 328 16.51 12.12 21.42
N LEU A 329 17.30 12.26 22.48
CA LEU A 329 18.70 11.82 22.50
C LEU A 329 18.82 10.30 22.30
N ALA A 330 17.97 9.51 22.95
CA ALA A 330 17.94 8.05 22.76
C ALA A 330 17.62 7.67 21.31
N SER A 331 16.73 8.42 20.64
CA SER A 331 16.42 8.20 19.22
C SER A 331 17.58 8.51 18.29
N ILE A 332 18.33 9.59 18.55
CA ILE A 332 19.53 9.96 17.79
C ILE A 332 20.62 8.90 17.97
N ILE A 333 20.84 8.45 19.21
CA ILE A 333 21.82 7.39 19.52
C ILE A 333 21.44 6.09 18.80
N SER A 334 20.19 5.65 18.91
CA SER A 334 19.72 4.44 18.24
C SER A 334 19.85 4.55 16.72
N PHE A 335 19.42 5.67 16.13
CA PHE A 335 19.59 5.91 14.69
C PHE A 335 21.07 5.90 14.29
N ARG A 336 21.96 6.48 15.09
CA ARG A 336 23.41 6.44 14.84
C ARG A 336 23.97 5.01 14.88
N LEU A 337 23.50 4.18 15.81
CA LEU A 337 23.92 2.79 15.94
C LEU A 337 23.46 1.93 14.77
N PHE A 338 22.22 2.13 14.32
CA PHE A 338 21.57 1.25 13.34
C PHE A 338 21.48 1.80 11.92
N GLN A 339 21.87 3.07 11.70
CA GLN A 339 22.06 3.69 10.39
C GLN A 339 23.42 4.42 10.35
N PRO A 340 24.54 3.69 10.51
CA PRO A 340 25.86 4.31 10.66
C PRO A 340 26.31 5.08 9.41
N TYR A 341 25.85 4.69 8.22
CA TYR A 341 26.30 5.25 6.94
C TYR A 341 25.53 6.49 6.49
N ALA A 342 24.51 6.90 7.25
CA ALA A 342 23.93 8.24 7.13
C ALA A 342 24.92 9.34 7.58
N PHE A 343 26.05 8.96 8.19
CA PHE A 343 27.08 9.86 8.70
C PHE A 343 28.44 9.54 8.07
N SER A 344 29.29 10.55 7.89
CA SER A 344 30.61 10.40 7.26
C SER A 344 31.61 9.58 8.11
N GLY A 345 31.47 9.58 9.43
CA GLY A 345 32.44 8.92 10.33
C GLY A 345 33.87 9.49 10.18
N PRO A 346 34.91 8.74 10.59
CA PRO A 346 34.84 7.46 11.30
C PRO A 346 34.45 7.61 12.78
N GLY A 347 34.03 6.50 13.40
CA GLY A 347 33.79 6.41 14.84
C GLY A 347 32.40 6.85 15.30
N LEU A 348 31.99 6.43 16.50
CA LEU A 348 30.63 6.63 17.02
C LEU A 348 30.21 8.10 17.07
N PHE A 349 31.13 9.01 17.42
CA PHE A 349 30.89 10.44 17.60
C PHE A 349 31.01 11.29 16.32
N GLY A 350 31.36 10.69 15.18
CA GLY A 350 31.43 11.37 13.88
C GLY A 350 30.05 11.64 13.28
N LEU A 351 29.28 12.57 13.86
CA LEU A 351 27.87 12.84 13.54
C LEU A 351 27.64 13.77 12.33
N LYS A 352 28.67 14.07 11.53
CA LYS A 352 28.49 14.84 10.30
C LYS A 352 27.69 13.99 9.29
N PRO A 353 26.56 14.46 8.75
CA PRO A 353 25.81 13.73 7.75
C PRO A 353 26.66 13.40 6.51
N ASN A 354 26.52 12.19 5.97
CA ASN A 354 27.21 11.77 4.76
C ASN A 354 26.60 12.51 3.53
N PRO A 355 27.40 13.24 2.73
CA PRO A 355 26.91 13.89 1.52
C PRO A 355 26.24 12.96 0.52
N GLU A 356 26.74 11.72 0.36
CA GLU A 356 26.16 10.70 -0.53
C GLU A 356 24.75 10.33 -0.07
N TRP A 357 24.60 9.99 1.22
CA TRP A 357 23.29 9.68 1.79
C TRP A 357 22.30 10.85 1.67
N ILE A 358 22.75 12.11 1.83
CA ILE A 358 21.88 13.27 1.60
C ILE A 358 21.45 13.37 0.13
N ALA A 359 22.36 13.09 -0.81
CA ALA A 359 22.05 13.11 -2.23
C ALA A 359 20.98 12.06 -2.57
N ASP A 360 21.14 10.83 -2.09
CA ASP A 360 20.18 9.74 -2.27
C ASP A 360 18.78 10.12 -1.75
N ILE A 361 18.70 10.69 -0.53
CA ILE A 361 17.40 11.11 0.03
C ILE A 361 16.77 12.26 -0.77
N ARG A 362 17.57 13.18 -1.32
CA ARG A 362 17.07 14.25 -2.20
C ARG A 362 16.53 13.70 -3.51
N GLU A 363 17.24 12.75 -4.11
CA GLU A 363 16.82 12.08 -5.33
C GLU A 363 15.53 11.27 -5.10
N GLN A 364 15.45 10.49 -4.02
CA GLN A 364 14.23 9.76 -3.66
C GLN A 364 13.03 10.69 -3.46
N ARG A 365 13.24 11.84 -2.82
CA ARG A 365 12.18 12.84 -2.63
C ARG A 365 11.70 13.41 -3.98
N SER A 366 12.61 13.62 -4.93
CA SER A 366 12.27 14.05 -6.30
C SER A 366 11.43 12.98 -7.01
N GLN A 367 11.85 11.71 -6.95
CA GLN A 367 11.12 10.59 -7.53
C GLN A 367 9.72 10.42 -6.92
N ALA A 368 9.57 10.62 -5.62
CA ALA A 368 8.29 10.49 -4.91
C ALA A 368 7.33 11.67 -5.10
N SER A 369 7.79 12.84 -5.59
CA SER A 369 6.94 14.04 -5.69
C SER A 369 5.97 14.02 -6.87
N GLY A 370 6.18 13.10 -7.82
CA GLY A 370 5.46 13.04 -9.10
C GLY A 370 5.93 14.05 -10.15
N ASP A 371 6.94 14.86 -9.82
CA ASP A 371 7.57 15.81 -10.76
C ASP A 371 8.72 15.16 -11.54
N ALA A 372 9.29 14.08 -11.03
CA ALA A 372 10.25 13.27 -11.76
C ALA A 372 9.53 12.40 -12.81
N ASP A 373 10.11 12.33 -14.00
CA ASP A 373 9.60 11.50 -15.08
C ASP A 373 10.16 10.08 -15.01
N VAL A 374 9.61 9.30 -14.08
CA VAL A 374 10.01 7.90 -13.85
C VAL A 374 8.82 6.97 -14.15
N PRO A 375 9.01 5.85 -14.88
CA PRO A 375 7.90 5.00 -15.35
C PRO A 375 6.94 4.55 -14.25
N PHE A 376 7.48 4.09 -13.11
CA PHE A 376 6.69 3.60 -11.97
C PHE A 376 5.84 4.67 -11.27
N ALA A 377 6.06 5.96 -11.53
CA ALA A 377 5.25 7.04 -10.97
C ALA A 377 3.97 7.31 -11.78
N LEU A 378 3.86 6.83 -13.02
CA LEU A 378 2.71 7.05 -13.90
C LEU A 378 1.41 6.47 -13.33
N GLN A 379 1.48 5.37 -12.57
CA GLN A 379 0.32 4.74 -11.92
C GLN A 379 -0.47 5.67 -10.97
N TRP A 380 0.20 6.69 -10.45
CA TRP A 380 -0.38 7.64 -9.49
C TRP A 380 -1.08 8.82 -10.17
N ALA A 381 -0.95 8.96 -11.49
CA ALA A 381 -1.65 9.99 -12.24
C ALA A 381 -3.18 9.83 -12.07
N ARG A 382 -3.87 10.96 -11.83
CA ARG A 382 -5.34 11.05 -11.73
C ARG A 382 -5.97 10.14 -10.64
N ARG A 383 -5.22 9.79 -9.59
CA ARG A 383 -5.75 9.06 -8.43
C ARG A 383 -6.49 9.99 -7.46
N SER A 384 -7.61 9.49 -6.93
CA SER A 384 -8.39 10.19 -5.91
C SER A 384 -7.68 10.15 -4.55
N HIS A 385 -7.91 11.14 -3.69
CA HIS A 385 -7.50 11.09 -2.28
C HIS A 385 -8.18 9.97 -1.49
N LEU A 386 -9.29 9.41 -1.99
CA LEU A 386 -9.96 8.24 -1.42
C LEU A 386 -9.35 6.91 -1.89
N TYR A 387 -8.36 6.94 -2.77
CA TYR A 387 -7.78 5.72 -3.34
C TYR A 387 -7.19 4.78 -2.28
N SER A 388 -6.46 5.35 -1.32
CA SER A 388 -5.90 4.59 -0.19
C SER A 388 -7.01 4.03 0.71
N PHE A 389 -8.08 4.80 0.94
CA PHE A 389 -9.25 4.37 1.71
C PHE A 389 -9.93 3.15 1.07
N GLU A 390 -10.21 3.23 -0.23
CA GLU A 390 -10.89 2.18 -0.98
C GLU A 390 -10.10 0.88 -0.95
N ASN A 391 -8.83 0.92 -1.35
CA ASN A 391 -7.98 -0.29 -1.43
C ASN A 391 -7.70 -0.91 -0.06
N LEU A 392 -7.43 -0.10 0.96
CA LEU A 392 -7.25 -0.58 2.33
C LEU A 392 -8.51 -1.27 2.85
N THR A 393 -9.69 -0.73 2.55
CA THR A 393 -10.97 -1.23 3.08
C THR A 393 -11.44 -2.48 2.35
N VAL A 394 -11.35 -2.48 1.02
CA VAL A 394 -11.88 -3.57 0.18
C VAL A 394 -10.92 -4.76 0.18
N TRP A 395 -9.63 -4.52 -0.08
CA TRP A 395 -8.64 -5.57 -0.35
C TRP A 395 -7.73 -5.84 0.86
N GLY A 396 -7.14 -4.78 1.42
CA GLY A 396 -6.13 -4.89 2.46
C GLY A 396 -6.65 -5.50 3.77
N LEU A 397 -7.71 -4.94 4.34
CA LEU A 397 -8.40 -5.50 5.52
C LEU A 397 -9.44 -6.56 5.14
N GLY A 398 -9.96 -6.50 3.91
CA GLY A 398 -11.17 -7.20 3.50
C GLY A 398 -12.44 -6.46 3.93
N LEU A 399 -13.46 -6.42 3.07
CA LEU A 399 -14.71 -5.67 3.28
C LEU A 399 -15.33 -5.82 4.70
N PRO A 400 -15.50 -7.02 5.28
CA PRO A 400 -16.15 -7.17 6.59
C PRO A 400 -15.37 -6.48 7.71
N LEU A 401 -14.05 -6.66 7.75
CA LEU A 401 -13.18 -6.06 8.76
C LEU A 401 -12.97 -4.57 8.49
N GLY A 402 -12.80 -4.17 7.23
CA GLY A 402 -12.63 -2.78 6.82
C GLY A 402 -13.82 -1.90 7.24
N ILE A 403 -15.05 -2.34 6.96
CA ILE A 403 -16.26 -1.61 7.36
C ILE A 403 -16.35 -1.49 8.90
N LEU A 404 -16.11 -2.59 9.62
CA LEU A 404 -16.14 -2.59 11.08
C LEU A 404 -15.03 -1.69 11.68
N ALA A 405 -13.85 -1.68 11.08
CA ALA A 405 -12.73 -0.84 11.52
C ALA A 405 -13.06 0.65 11.38
N TRP A 406 -13.62 1.08 10.26
CA TRP A 406 -14.03 2.47 10.06
C TRP A 406 -15.23 2.85 10.93
N ALA A 407 -16.21 1.96 11.11
CA ALA A 407 -17.30 2.16 12.06
C ALA A 407 -16.75 2.33 13.49
N GLY A 408 -15.78 1.51 13.89
CA GLY A 408 -15.08 1.62 15.17
C GLY A 408 -14.28 2.92 15.31
N PHE A 409 -13.56 3.33 14.25
CA PHE A 409 -12.83 4.59 14.20
C PHE A 409 -13.76 5.79 14.41
N LEU A 410 -14.87 5.85 13.68
CA LEU A 410 -15.86 6.93 13.78
C LEU A 410 -16.54 6.93 15.15
N TRP A 411 -16.89 5.76 15.68
CA TRP A 411 -17.48 5.65 17.01
C TRP A 411 -16.50 6.12 18.09
N MET A 412 -15.24 5.69 18.05
CA MET A 412 -14.22 6.18 18.99
C MET A 412 -14.06 7.71 18.90
N GLY A 413 -14.06 8.28 17.70
CA GLY A 413 -14.10 9.73 17.49
C GLY A 413 -15.30 10.39 18.16
N TRP A 414 -16.50 9.80 18.02
CA TRP A 414 -17.70 10.28 18.71
C TRP A 414 -17.60 10.17 20.25
N ARG A 415 -16.98 9.11 20.80
CA ARG A 415 -16.74 8.96 22.25
C ARG A 415 -15.77 10.01 22.78
N ILE A 416 -14.74 10.36 22.00
CA ILE A 416 -13.83 11.47 22.30
C ILE A 416 -14.62 12.77 22.45
N LEU A 417 -15.51 13.08 21.50
CA LEU A 417 -16.39 14.26 21.55
C LEU A 417 -17.40 14.23 22.72
N LYS A 418 -17.73 13.04 23.24
CA LYS A 418 -18.57 12.85 24.44
C LYS A 418 -17.79 12.99 25.76
N GLY A 419 -16.49 13.28 25.72
CA GLY A 419 -15.66 13.48 26.90
C GLY A 419 -14.83 12.27 27.31
N GLU A 420 -14.93 11.13 26.62
CA GLU A 420 -14.16 9.90 26.91
C GLU A 420 -12.79 9.88 26.21
N TRP A 421 -12.19 11.05 26.02
CA TRP A 421 -10.99 11.21 25.22
C TRP A 421 -9.74 10.57 25.84
N LYS A 422 -9.69 10.41 27.17
CA LYS A 422 -8.49 9.95 27.91
C LYS A 422 -7.95 8.60 27.43
N GLN A 423 -8.84 7.68 27.03
CA GLN A 423 -8.48 6.33 26.59
C GLN A 423 -8.19 6.23 25.09
N HIS A 424 -8.80 7.10 24.28
CA HIS A 424 -8.81 6.95 22.84
C HIS A 424 -7.87 7.93 22.11
N ALA A 425 -7.64 9.12 22.68
CA ALA A 425 -7.03 10.24 21.95
C ALA A 425 -5.65 9.94 21.36
N LEU A 426 -4.79 9.21 22.07
CA LEU A 426 -3.42 8.92 21.61
C LEU A 426 -3.43 8.03 20.35
N LEU A 427 -4.07 6.87 20.43
CA LEU A 427 -4.09 5.89 19.34
C LEU A 427 -5.00 6.33 18.19
N TRP A 428 -6.17 6.90 18.51
CA TRP A 428 -7.07 7.44 17.49
C TRP A 428 -6.44 8.62 16.75
N GLY A 429 -5.80 9.54 17.48
CA GLY A 429 -5.14 10.71 16.90
C GLY A 429 -3.96 10.32 16.00
N TRP A 430 -3.15 9.34 16.42
CA TRP A 430 -2.09 8.80 15.58
C TRP A 430 -2.64 8.15 14.30
N THR A 431 -3.64 7.27 14.41
CA THR A 431 -4.28 6.63 13.24
C THR A 431 -4.85 7.66 12.28
N ALA A 432 -5.59 8.65 12.79
CA ALA A 432 -6.18 9.71 11.98
C ALA A 432 -5.12 10.56 11.26
N ALA A 433 -4.09 11.01 12.01
CA ALA A 433 -3.03 11.84 11.46
C ALA A 433 -2.21 11.11 10.39
N TYR A 434 -1.82 9.85 10.65
CA TYR A 434 -1.03 9.06 9.72
C TYR A 434 -1.82 8.71 8.46
N PHE A 435 -3.09 8.30 8.62
CA PHE A 435 -3.97 8.00 7.50
C PHE A 435 -4.16 9.21 6.58
N LEU A 436 -4.47 10.38 7.14
CA LEU A 436 -4.66 11.62 6.39
C LEU A 436 -3.37 12.05 5.70
N TRP A 437 -2.24 12.03 6.42
CA TRP A 437 -0.95 12.40 5.86
C TRP A 437 -0.58 11.55 4.64
N GLN A 438 -0.73 10.22 4.75
CA GLN A 438 -0.41 9.31 3.64
C GLN A 438 -1.40 9.38 2.48
N SER A 439 -2.69 9.59 2.75
CA SER A 439 -3.71 9.67 1.68
C SER A 439 -3.60 10.95 0.84
N ILE A 440 -2.90 11.98 1.32
CA ILE A 440 -2.66 13.25 0.62
C ILE A 440 -1.32 13.23 -0.14
N GLN A 441 -0.44 12.26 0.10
CA GLN A 441 0.79 12.14 -0.69
C GLN A 441 0.47 11.79 -2.15
N PHE A 442 1.40 12.11 -3.06
CA PHE A 442 1.24 11.83 -4.49
C PHE A 442 1.14 10.33 -4.79
N ASN A 443 1.79 9.48 -3.98
CA ASN A 443 1.78 8.03 -4.08
C ASN A 443 1.02 7.37 -2.91
N PRO A 444 -0.34 7.47 -2.86
CA PRO A 444 -1.15 7.03 -1.72
C PRO A 444 -1.36 5.50 -1.68
N THR A 445 -0.28 4.72 -1.79
CA THR A 445 -0.30 3.25 -1.80
C THR A 445 -0.83 2.68 -0.48
N MET A 446 -1.63 1.62 -0.56
CA MET A 446 -2.11 0.87 0.61
C MET A 446 -0.96 0.26 1.44
N ARG A 447 0.20 -0.03 0.83
CA ARG A 447 1.40 -0.53 1.53
C ARG A 447 1.94 0.46 2.54
N TYR A 448 1.87 1.75 2.25
CA TYR A 448 2.35 2.78 3.17
C TYR A 448 1.42 3.03 4.34
N GLN A 449 0.21 2.46 4.33
CA GLN A 449 -0.70 2.50 5.46
C GLN A 449 -0.46 1.36 6.46
N LEU A 450 0.47 0.43 6.21
CA LEU A 450 0.73 -0.72 7.07
C LEU A 450 0.83 -0.39 8.58
N PRO A 451 1.47 0.72 9.02
CA PRO A 451 1.56 1.08 10.44
C PRO A 451 0.23 1.37 11.16
N ILE A 452 -0.89 1.55 10.44
CA ILE A 452 -2.20 1.77 11.04
C ILE A 452 -3.14 0.55 10.96
N TYR A 453 -2.81 -0.48 10.17
CA TYR A 453 -3.64 -1.70 10.06
C TYR A 453 -3.92 -2.37 11.42
N PRO A 454 -2.91 -2.60 12.28
CA PRO A 454 -3.16 -3.27 13.55
C PRO A 454 -4.01 -2.38 14.49
N LEU A 455 -3.89 -1.05 14.40
CA LEU A 455 -4.74 -0.12 15.17
C LEU A 455 -6.18 -0.10 14.65
N LEU A 456 -6.41 -0.14 13.34
CA LEU A 456 -7.74 -0.26 12.75
C LEU A 456 -8.41 -1.58 13.18
N ALA A 457 -7.67 -2.69 13.21
CA ALA A 457 -8.13 -3.97 13.76
C ALA A 457 -8.50 -3.87 15.26
N MET A 458 -7.73 -3.11 16.06
CA MET A 458 -8.10 -2.80 17.45
C MET A 458 -9.39 -1.98 17.55
N MET A 459 -9.58 -0.99 16.68
CA MET A 459 -10.81 -0.19 16.68
C MET A 459 -12.04 -1.02 16.31
N ALA A 460 -11.89 -1.95 15.36
CA ALA A 460 -12.91 -2.95 15.04
C ALA A 460 -13.25 -3.83 16.25
N ALA A 461 -12.23 -4.36 16.93
CA ALA A 461 -12.41 -5.17 18.15
C ALA A 461 -13.09 -4.37 19.28
N TYR A 462 -12.71 -3.11 19.48
CA TYR A 462 -13.34 -2.22 20.44
C TYR A 462 -14.84 -2.01 20.13
N ALA A 463 -15.20 -1.79 18.87
CA ALA A 463 -16.59 -1.60 18.45
C ALA A 463 -17.48 -2.80 18.81
N VAL A 464 -16.98 -4.02 18.56
CA VAL A 464 -17.69 -5.28 18.90
C VAL A 464 -18.01 -5.34 20.40
N PHE A 465 -17.03 -5.12 21.27
CA PHE A 465 -17.27 -5.19 22.72
C PHE A 465 -18.07 -4.01 23.28
N THR A 466 -18.01 -2.85 22.62
CA THR A 466 -18.80 -1.68 23.03
C THR A 466 -20.28 -1.85 22.67
N LEU A 467 -20.60 -2.44 21.51
CA LEU A 467 -21.97 -2.84 21.18
C LEU A 467 -22.54 -3.81 22.22
N ALA A 468 -21.73 -4.78 22.64
CA ALA A 468 -22.12 -5.80 23.60
C ALA A 468 -22.49 -5.24 24.99
N SER A 469 -21.96 -4.06 25.35
CA SER A 469 -22.15 -3.43 26.66
C SER A 469 -23.21 -2.31 26.67
N SER A 470 -23.75 -1.94 25.50
CA SER A 470 -24.80 -0.93 25.38
C SER A 470 -26.07 -1.39 26.12
N HIS A 471 -26.33 -0.76 27.28
CA HIS A 471 -27.56 -0.98 28.04
C HIS A 471 -28.71 -0.32 27.30
N VAL A 472 -29.34 -1.04 26.38
CA VAL A 472 -30.65 -0.65 25.86
C VAL A 472 -31.61 -0.74 27.04
N GLY A 473 -32.07 0.43 27.52
CA GLY A 473 -32.99 0.57 28.63
C GLY A 473 -34.36 -0.01 28.33
N MET A 474 -34.48 -1.34 28.28
CA MET A 474 -35.74 -2.03 28.51
C MET A 474 -35.84 -2.26 30.01
N LYS A 475 -36.69 -1.47 30.67
CA LYS A 475 -37.14 -1.74 32.04
C LYS A 475 -37.63 -3.19 32.08
N ALA A 476 -36.90 -4.08 32.75
CA ALA A 476 -37.26 -5.49 32.86
C ALA A 476 -37.28 -5.92 34.31
N THR A 477 -38.50 -6.15 34.78
CA THR A 477 -38.85 -7.01 35.90
C THR A 477 -38.28 -8.41 35.70
N THR A 478 -37.60 -8.89 36.74
CA THR A 478 -37.45 -10.27 37.22
C THR A 478 -37.58 -11.43 36.21
N CYS A 479 -36.48 -11.77 35.54
CA CYS A 479 -36.04 -13.13 35.20
C CYS A 479 -34.70 -13.06 34.46
N LYS A 480 -33.78 -14.02 34.68
CA LYS A 480 -32.49 -14.15 33.96
C LYS A 480 -32.75 -14.16 32.43
N ARG A 481 -32.68 -13.00 31.77
CA ARG A 481 -32.85 -12.87 30.32
C ARG A 481 -31.51 -12.58 29.66
N VAL A 482 -31.23 -13.36 28.62
CA VAL A 482 -30.10 -13.23 27.70
C VAL A 482 -29.94 -11.76 27.28
N ASN A 483 -28.74 -11.22 27.42
CA ASN A 483 -28.44 -9.86 27.00
C ASN A 483 -28.36 -9.82 25.46
N VAL A 484 -29.50 -9.56 24.80
CA VAL A 484 -29.66 -9.51 23.34
C VAL A 484 -28.55 -8.71 22.64
N PRO A 485 -28.18 -7.48 23.07
CA PRO A 485 -27.08 -6.74 22.43
C PRO A 485 -25.72 -7.44 22.58
N THR A 486 -25.46 -8.14 23.69
CA THR A 486 -24.24 -8.96 23.84
C THR A 486 -24.23 -10.14 22.87
N VAL A 487 -25.37 -10.81 22.68
CA VAL A 487 -25.49 -11.92 21.71
C VAL A 487 -25.31 -11.42 20.28
N LEU A 488 -25.98 -10.34 19.90
CA LEU A 488 -25.86 -9.73 18.58
C LEU A 488 -24.43 -9.28 18.28
N ALA A 489 -23.78 -8.63 19.24
CA ALA A 489 -22.38 -8.21 19.08
C ALA A 489 -21.43 -9.41 18.99
N THR A 490 -21.68 -10.49 19.73
CA THR A 490 -20.88 -11.72 19.65
C THR A 490 -21.08 -12.40 18.30
N ILE A 491 -22.32 -12.51 17.81
CA ILE A 491 -22.62 -13.04 16.46
C ILE A 491 -21.92 -12.19 15.41
N LEU A 492 -22.05 -10.86 15.49
CA LEU A 492 -21.37 -9.95 14.56
C LEU A 492 -19.85 -10.16 14.57
N GLY A 493 -19.23 -10.18 15.75
CA GLY A 493 -17.79 -10.37 15.90
C GLY A 493 -17.32 -11.72 15.37
N VAL A 494 -18.04 -12.81 15.65
CA VAL A 494 -17.72 -14.16 15.15
C VAL A 494 -17.92 -14.24 13.64
N THR A 495 -19.02 -13.71 13.11
CA THR A 495 -19.28 -13.69 11.66
C THR A 495 -18.20 -12.93 10.93
N ILE A 496 -17.81 -11.74 11.41
CA ILE A 496 -16.73 -10.96 10.79
C ILE A 496 -15.42 -11.72 10.89
N LEU A 497 -15.08 -12.31 12.04
CA LEU A 497 -13.86 -13.11 12.18
C LEU A 497 -13.82 -14.29 11.19
N LEU A 498 -14.94 -15.00 11.01
CA LEU A 498 -15.06 -16.10 10.06
C LEU A 498 -14.90 -15.61 8.62
N LEU A 499 -15.60 -14.54 8.23
CA LEU A 499 -15.51 -14.00 6.86
C LEU A 499 -14.11 -13.47 6.56
N THR A 500 -13.45 -12.80 7.51
CA THR A 500 -12.06 -12.35 7.37
C THR A 500 -11.11 -13.55 7.30
N THR A 501 -11.37 -14.62 8.05
CA THR A 501 -10.59 -15.87 7.95
C THR A 501 -10.75 -16.51 6.57
N CYS A 502 -11.98 -16.56 6.03
CA CYS A 502 -12.23 -17.04 4.68
C CYS A 502 -11.49 -16.20 3.63
N TRP A 503 -11.48 -14.87 3.77
CA TRP A 503 -10.73 -13.97 2.89
C TRP A 503 -9.22 -14.21 2.96
N ALA A 504 -8.65 -14.25 4.17
CA ALA A 504 -7.24 -14.54 4.38
C ALA A 504 -6.84 -15.90 3.79
N PHE A 505 -7.65 -16.94 4.05
CA PHE A 505 -7.42 -18.26 3.49
C PHE A 505 -7.48 -18.25 1.96
N ALA A 506 -8.51 -17.64 1.38
CA ALA A 506 -8.67 -17.55 -0.07
C ALA A 506 -7.48 -16.85 -0.73
N PHE A 507 -7.00 -15.75 -0.13
CA PHE A 507 -5.82 -15.02 -0.60
C PHE A 507 -4.56 -15.87 -0.54
N THR A 508 -4.28 -16.55 0.59
CA THR A 508 -3.06 -17.37 0.73
C THR A 508 -2.96 -18.55 -0.23
N ARG A 509 -4.06 -18.94 -0.91
CA ARG A 509 -4.02 -19.93 -1.99
C ARG A 509 -3.14 -19.50 -3.15
N ILE A 510 -2.92 -18.20 -3.34
CA ILE A 510 -1.99 -17.64 -4.33
C ILE A 510 -0.60 -18.26 -4.17
N TYR A 511 -0.03 -18.25 -2.96
CA TYR A 511 1.32 -18.77 -2.68
C TYR A 511 1.42 -20.30 -2.69
N THR A 512 0.31 -21.02 -2.85
CA THR A 512 0.28 -22.49 -2.98
C THR A 512 0.13 -22.97 -4.42
N ARG A 513 -0.13 -22.04 -5.35
CA ARG A 513 -0.18 -22.30 -6.79
C ARG A 513 1.11 -21.84 -7.43
N THR A 514 1.40 -22.36 -8.62
CA THR A 514 2.50 -21.82 -9.42
C THR A 514 2.19 -20.37 -9.77
N GLU A 515 3.19 -19.49 -9.61
CA GLU A 515 3.11 -18.10 -10.01
C GLU A 515 2.74 -18.00 -11.51
N THR A 516 1.92 -17.02 -11.85
CA THR A 516 1.27 -16.85 -13.16
C THR A 516 2.26 -16.67 -14.31
N ARG A 517 3.34 -15.91 -14.13
CA ARG A 517 4.41 -15.73 -15.14
C ARG A 517 5.24 -17.01 -15.32
N LEU A 518 5.49 -17.78 -14.25
CA LEU A 518 6.09 -19.11 -14.34
C LEU A 518 5.18 -20.12 -15.06
N ALA A 519 3.88 -20.10 -14.76
CA ALA A 519 2.89 -20.93 -15.44
C ALA A 519 2.83 -20.60 -16.94
N ALA A 520 2.79 -19.31 -17.27
CA ALA A 520 2.84 -18.82 -18.65
C ALA A 520 4.13 -19.25 -19.36
N SER A 521 5.29 -19.12 -18.70
CA SER A 521 6.58 -19.53 -19.28
C SER A 521 6.63 -21.03 -19.58
N ARG A 522 6.13 -21.86 -18.66
CA ARG A 522 6.03 -23.32 -18.89
C ARG A 522 5.09 -23.63 -20.05
N TRP A 523 3.97 -22.93 -20.15
CA TRP A 523 3.05 -23.08 -21.29
C TRP A 523 3.69 -22.63 -22.60
N ILE A 524 4.44 -21.51 -22.61
CA ILE A 524 5.17 -21.01 -23.78
C ILE A 524 6.10 -22.10 -24.32
N PHE A 525 6.94 -22.70 -23.46
CA PHE A 525 7.86 -23.77 -23.89
C PHE A 525 7.16 -25.04 -24.38
N GLN A 526 5.90 -25.28 -24.00
CA GLN A 526 5.13 -26.44 -24.45
C GLN A 526 4.31 -26.19 -25.73
N ASN A 527 3.90 -24.95 -26.00
CA ASN A 527 2.94 -24.64 -27.06
C ASN A 527 3.50 -23.75 -28.17
N ILE A 528 4.52 -22.93 -27.87
CA ILE A 528 5.14 -22.03 -28.85
C ILE A 528 6.43 -22.69 -29.36
N PRO A 529 6.52 -23.02 -30.66
CA PRO A 529 7.61 -23.85 -31.16
C PRO A 529 8.95 -23.08 -31.21
N GLY A 530 10.00 -23.69 -30.66
CA GLY A 530 11.39 -23.28 -30.88
C GLY A 530 11.91 -23.75 -32.24
N PRO A 531 13.20 -23.55 -32.59
CA PRO A 531 13.75 -23.98 -33.87
C PRO A 531 13.72 -25.51 -34.03
N ILE A 532 13.99 -26.25 -32.96
CA ILE A 532 13.96 -27.71 -32.90
C ILE A 532 13.11 -28.12 -31.71
N ASN A 533 12.09 -28.94 -31.92
CA ASN A 533 11.15 -29.36 -30.88
C ASN A 533 11.09 -30.89 -30.84
N LEU A 534 11.60 -31.48 -29.76
CA LEU A 534 11.49 -32.91 -29.54
C LEU A 534 10.08 -33.23 -29.03
N ARG A 535 9.34 -34.10 -29.73
CA ARG A 535 7.99 -34.52 -29.32
C ARG A 535 8.05 -35.86 -28.61
N LEU A 536 7.96 -35.80 -27.29
CA LEU A 536 8.03 -36.96 -26.40
C LEU A 536 6.63 -37.44 -26.05
N GLN A 537 6.33 -38.70 -26.35
CA GLN A 537 5.13 -39.35 -25.85
C GLN A 537 5.37 -39.80 -24.41
N ILE A 538 4.62 -39.24 -23.47
CA ILE A 538 4.71 -39.56 -22.04
C ILE A 538 3.72 -40.70 -21.71
N PRO A 539 3.97 -41.53 -20.67
CA PRO A 539 3.07 -42.63 -20.31
C PRO A 539 1.60 -42.25 -20.03
N ASP A 540 1.30 -40.98 -19.79
CA ASP A 540 -0.06 -40.46 -19.60
C ASP A 540 -0.84 -40.25 -20.93
N GLY A 541 -0.20 -40.49 -22.07
CA GLY A 541 -0.76 -40.32 -23.41
C GLY A 541 -0.66 -38.89 -23.94
N THR A 542 -0.07 -37.95 -23.20
CA THR A 542 0.17 -36.58 -23.66
C THR A 542 1.52 -36.47 -24.38
N THR A 543 1.63 -35.47 -25.26
CA THR A 543 2.90 -35.13 -25.92
C THR A 543 3.55 -33.97 -25.17
N TYR A 544 4.78 -34.19 -24.72
CA TYR A 544 5.61 -33.15 -24.14
C TYR A 544 6.58 -32.63 -25.18
N HIS A 545 6.64 -31.31 -25.29
CA HIS A 545 7.53 -30.63 -26.22
C HIS A 545 8.79 -30.19 -25.46
N GLN A 546 9.95 -30.71 -25.86
CA GLN A 546 11.23 -30.23 -25.36
C GLN A 546 11.91 -29.39 -26.46
N PRO A 547 11.86 -28.05 -26.35
CA PRO A 547 12.55 -27.19 -27.31
C PRO A 547 14.07 -27.26 -27.10
N LEU A 548 14.81 -27.27 -28.19
CA LEU A 548 16.27 -27.14 -28.19
C LEU A 548 16.68 -25.83 -28.84
N PRO A 549 17.70 -25.14 -28.30
CA PRO A 549 18.18 -23.91 -28.88
C PRO A 549 18.96 -24.18 -30.16
N PHE A 550 18.89 -23.24 -31.10
CA PHE A 550 19.73 -23.21 -32.29
C PHE A 550 20.52 -21.91 -32.31
N HIS A 551 21.84 -22.04 -32.15
CA HIS A 551 22.79 -20.96 -32.26
C HIS A 551 23.82 -21.36 -33.30
N GLY A 552 23.72 -20.82 -34.51
CA GLY A 552 24.65 -21.28 -35.53
C GLY A 552 24.57 -20.51 -36.83
N ALA A 553 25.67 -20.61 -37.56
CA ALA A 553 25.64 -20.43 -39.00
C ALA A 553 24.67 -21.45 -39.62
N PRO A 554 24.16 -21.17 -40.82
CA PRO A 554 23.34 -22.13 -41.56
C PRO A 554 24.00 -23.51 -41.61
N ILE A 555 23.20 -24.58 -41.49
CA ILE A 555 23.65 -25.96 -41.62
C ILE A 555 24.05 -26.19 -43.07
N GLN A 556 25.34 -26.46 -43.29
CA GLN A 556 25.95 -26.60 -44.62
C GLN A 556 26.57 -28.01 -44.80
N PRO A 557 26.71 -28.48 -46.05
CA PRO A 557 27.42 -29.71 -46.35
C PRO A 557 28.84 -29.71 -45.74
N GLY A 558 29.14 -30.74 -44.96
CA GLY A 558 30.44 -30.89 -44.28
C GLY A 558 30.58 -30.11 -42.96
N LEU A 559 29.59 -29.31 -42.56
CA LEU A 559 29.53 -28.59 -41.28
C LEU A 559 28.22 -28.92 -40.54
N PRO A 560 28.14 -30.10 -39.89
CA PRO A 560 26.95 -30.50 -39.13
C PRO A 560 26.69 -29.58 -37.93
N PHE A 561 25.42 -29.42 -37.59
CA PHE A 561 25.03 -28.86 -36.29
C PHE A 561 24.94 -29.99 -35.27
N GLU A 562 25.69 -29.88 -34.17
CA GLU A 562 25.63 -30.81 -33.04
C GLU A 562 25.15 -30.09 -31.79
N ALA A 563 24.13 -30.65 -31.13
CA ALA A 563 23.61 -30.17 -29.86
C ALA A 563 23.51 -31.30 -28.84
N ALA A 564 24.06 -31.07 -27.65
CA ALA A 564 23.81 -31.93 -26.50
C ALA A 564 22.55 -31.44 -25.78
N PHE A 565 21.68 -32.35 -25.37
CA PHE A 565 20.53 -32.03 -24.54
C PHE A 565 20.33 -33.07 -23.44
N THR A 566 19.82 -32.61 -22.30
CA THR A 566 19.40 -33.49 -21.20
C THR A 566 17.90 -33.62 -21.23
N ALA A 567 17.38 -34.85 -21.22
CA ALA A 567 15.93 -35.08 -21.23
C ALA A 567 15.30 -34.60 -19.92
N GLN A 568 14.24 -33.80 -20.00
CA GLN A 568 13.55 -33.24 -18.81
C GLN A 568 12.44 -34.16 -18.25
N ARG A 569 12.04 -35.16 -19.04
CA ARG A 569 11.00 -36.15 -18.72
C ARG A 569 11.37 -37.51 -19.30
N ASP A 570 10.87 -38.56 -18.67
CA ASP A 570 10.85 -39.90 -19.26
C ASP A 570 9.79 -39.93 -20.37
N GLY A 571 10.11 -40.53 -21.51
CA GLY A 571 9.18 -40.60 -22.61
C GLY A 571 9.75 -41.31 -23.83
N ILE A 572 8.91 -41.49 -24.84
CA ILE A 572 9.28 -42.09 -26.12
C ILE A 572 9.34 -40.98 -27.16
N LEU A 573 10.54 -40.71 -27.66
CA LEU A 573 10.74 -39.80 -28.79
C LEU A 573 10.46 -40.55 -30.09
N THR A 574 9.49 -40.04 -30.86
CA THR A 574 9.05 -40.64 -32.13
C THR A 574 9.40 -39.77 -33.32
N ASP A 575 9.34 -38.46 -33.14
CA ASP A 575 9.59 -37.50 -34.20
C ASP A 575 10.12 -36.18 -33.62
N ILE A 576 10.66 -35.34 -34.51
CA ILE A 576 11.19 -34.02 -34.19
C ILE A 576 10.57 -33.00 -35.14
N LEU A 577 10.01 -31.92 -34.58
CA LEU A 577 9.43 -30.81 -35.32
C LEU A 577 10.45 -29.68 -35.46
N LEU A 578 10.75 -29.30 -36.69
CA LEU A 578 11.47 -28.08 -37.04
C LEU A 578 10.45 -27.00 -37.41
N ALA A 579 10.46 -25.88 -36.69
CA ALA A 579 9.38 -24.89 -36.79
C ALA A 579 9.45 -24.06 -38.08
N HIS A 580 10.64 -23.56 -38.40
CA HIS A 580 10.90 -22.81 -39.61
C HIS A 580 12.24 -23.24 -40.19
N VAL A 581 12.22 -23.76 -41.41
CA VAL A 581 13.42 -24.20 -42.14
C VAL A 581 13.48 -23.45 -43.47
N ALA A 582 14.52 -22.66 -43.65
CA ALA A 582 14.74 -21.87 -44.87
C ALA A 582 16.10 -22.15 -45.51
N ASN A 583 16.11 -22.32 -46.83
CA ASN A 583 17.28 -22.29 -47.69
C ASN A 583 17.35 -20.94 -48.42
N ASN A 584 17.95 -19.94 -47.79
CA ASN A 584 18.00 -18.58 -48.35
C ASN A 584 19.03 -18.40 -49.48
N ALA A 585 19.91 -19.38 -49.69
CA ALA A 585 21.06 -19.26 -50.62
C ALA A 585 21.06 -20.31 -51.75
N GLY A 586 20.15 -21.29 -51.74
CA GLY A 586 20.10 -22.37 -52.72
C GLY A 586 18.74 -22.46 -53.42
N THR A 587 18.74 -23.02 -54.63
CA THR A 587 17.52 -23.34 -55.40
C THR A 587 17.46 -24.85 -55.61
N GLY A 588 16.37 -25.48 -55.15
CA GLY A 588 16.12 -26.93 -55.34
C GLY A 588 15.97 -27.72 -54.04
N ALA A 589 15.64 -29.01 -54.19
CA ALA A 589 15.40 -29.92 -53.08
C ALA A 589 16.71 -30.30 -52.37
N ALA A 590 16.74 -30.13 -51.04
CA ALA A 590 17.85 -30.58 -50.21
C ALA A 590 17.41 -31.78 -49.35
N THR A 591 18.36 -32.61 -48.92
CA THR A 591 18.09 -33.70 -47.96
C THR A 591 18.66 -33.33 -46.61
N PHE A 592 17.75 -33.19 -45.64
CA PHE A 592 18.07 -32.97 -44.25
C PHE A 592 18.12 -34.32 -43.52
N SER A 593 19.25 -34.64 -42.88
CA SER A 593 19.43 -35.86 -42.11
C SER A 593 19.69 -35.55 -40.64
N LEU A 594 19.09 -36.36 -39.77
CA LEU A 594 19.15 -36.25 -38.33
C LEU A 594 19.62 -37.57 -37.75
N SER A 595 20.54 -37.52 -36.79
CA SER A 595 20.96 -38.69 -36.01
C SER A 595 20.98 -38.35 -34.53
N LEU A 596 20.56 -39.33 -33.71
CA LEU A 596 20.49 -39.23 -32.25
C LEU A 596 21.40 -40.29 -31.62
N ALA A 597 22.23 -39.92 -30.66
CA ALA A 597 23.16 -40.82 -29.98
C ALA A 597 23.39 -40.47 -28.50
N LEU A 598 24.14 -41.33 -27.79
CA LEU A 598 24.56 -41.11 -26.40
C LEU A 598 25.95 -40.46 -26.26
N ALA A 599 26.69 -40.33 -27.37
CA ALA A 599 28.02 -39.76 -27.41
C ALA A 599 28.11 -38.74 -28.56
N PRO A 600 28.98 -37.71 -28.45
CA PRO A 600 29.26 -36.80 -29.55
C PRO A 600 29.99 -37.54 -30.69
N ASN A 601 29.80 -37.09 -31.94
CA ASN A 601 30.38 -37.73 -33.13
C ASN A 601 30.21 -39.27 -33.18
N PRO A 602 28.96 -39.77 -33.14
CA PRO A 602 28.72 -41.21 -33.05
C PRO A 602 29.19 -41.94 -34.31
N THR A 603 29.78 -43.13 -34.13
CA THR A 603 29.93 -44.09 -35.24
C THR A 603 28.55 -44.64 -35.63
N PRO A 604 28.36 -45.21 -36.84
CA PRO A 604 27.07 -45.76 -37.27
C PRO A 604 26.42 -46.74 -36.28
N GLU A 605 27.23 -47.51 -35.54
CA GLU A 605 26.78 -48.47 -34.52
C GLU A 605 26.29 -47.81 -33.22
N GLN A 606 26.70 -46.57 -32.97
CA GLN A 606 26.36 -45.78 -31.78
C GLN A 606 25.08 -44.94 -31.94
N ILE A 607 24.51 -44.90 -33.16
CA ILE A 607 23.30 -44.15 -33.47
C ILE A 607 22.07 -44.88 -32.93
N LEU A 608 21.36 -44.24 -32.00
CA LEU A 608 20.11 -44.75 -31.44
C LEU A 608 18.98 -44.70 -32.46
N ALA A 609 18.82 -43.60 -33.18
CA ALA A 609 17.84 -43.46 -34.26
C ALA A 609 18.29 -42.40 -35.27
N SER A 610 17.74 -42.48 -36.47
CA SER A 610 17.97 -41.51 -37.53
C SER A 610 16.67 -41.16 -38.26
N ALA A 611 16.64 -39.97 -38.86
CA ALA A 611 15.56 -39.52 -39.74
C ALA A 611 16.16 -38.79 -40.94
N SER A 612 15.49 -38.83 -42.08
CA SER A 612 15.84 -38.01 -43.24
C SER A 612 14.60 -37.49 -43.92
N LEU A 613 14.68 -36.27 -44.45
CA LEU A 613 13.62 -35.61 -45.20
C LEU A 613 14.22 -34.89 -46.40
N THR A 614 13.67 -35.15 -47.58
CA THR A 614 14.01 -34.42 -48.80
C THR A 614 12.84 -33.52 -49.16
N ALA A 615 13.07 -32.21 -49.19
CA ALA A 615 12.07 -31.20 -49.52
C ALA A 615 12.71 -29.99 -50.19
N ASP A 616 11.88 -29.16 -50.82
CA ASP A 616 12.28 -27.83 -51.25
C ASP A 616 12.11 -26.86 -50.08
N PHE A 617 13.22 -26.40 -49.52
CA PHE A 617 13.25 -25.50 -48.37
C PHE A 617 13.31 -24.02 -48.77
N THR A 618 12.97 -23.68 -50.01
CA THR A 618 12.85 -22.28 -50.42
C THR A 618 11.69 -21.61 -49.66
N PRO A 619 11.90 -20.44 -49.03
CA PRO A 619 10.85 -19.75 -48.30
C PRO A 619 9.68 -19.39 -49.22
N ALA A 620 8.45 -19.68 -48.79
CA ALA A 620 7.24 -19.33 -49.53
C ALA A 620 6.63 -18.02 -49.03
N LYS A 621 5.79 -18.07 -47.99
CA LYS A 621 5.12 -16.89 -47.43
C LYS A 621 5.93 -16.22 -46.31
N ASP A 622 6.53 -17.04 -45.45
CA ASP A 622 7.41 -16.58 -44.38
C ASP A 622 8.87 -16.75 -44.80
N LEU A 623 9.65 -15.67 -44.72
CA LEU A 623 11.08 -15.67 -45.08
C LEU A 623 11.93 -16.57 -44.17
N ARG A 624 11.42 -16.92 -42.99
CA ARG A 624 12.04 -17.89 -42.07
C ARG A 624 11.87 -19.34 -42.53
N GLY A 625 10.95 -19.59 -43.47
CA GLY A 625 10.64 -20.90 -44.01
C GLY A 625 9.46 -21.59 -43.33
N GLU A 626 9.18 -22.81 -43.80
CA GLU A 626 8.01 -23.61 -43.40
C GLU A 626 8.36 -24.64 -42.32
N ALA A 627 7.34 -25.22 -41.68
CA ALA A 627 7.49 -26.24 -40.67
C ALA A 627 7.65 -27.65 -41.27
N TYR A 628 8.57 -28.43 -40.72
CA TYR A 628 8.85 -29.80 -41.18
C TYR A 628 8.97 -30.78 -40.01
N THR A 629 8.40 -31.98 -40.16
CA THR A 629 8.50 -33.06 -39.17
C THR A 629 9.44 -34.15 -39.66
N LEU A 630 10.42 -34.52 -38.84
CA LEU A 630 11.34 -35.62 -39.06
C LEU A 630 10.90 -36.84 -38.25
N MET A 631 10.43 -37.87 -38.94
CA MET A 631 10.03 -39.14 -38.31
C MET A 631 11.26 -40.01 -38.07
N LEU A 632 11.50 -40.42 -36.82
CA LEU A 632 12.59 -41.32 -36.49
C LEU A 632 12.32 -42.71 -37.07
N ASN A 633 13.35 -43.36 -37.60
CA ASN A 633 13.27 -44.72 -38.14
C ASN A 633 12.86 -45.77 -37.10
N ARG A 634 13.06 -45.49 -35.81
CA ARG A 634 12.55 -46.26 -34.67
C ARG A 634 12.33 -45.35 -33.47
N PRO A 635 11.30 -45.61 -32.64
CA PRO A 635 11.08 -44.86 -31.41
C PRO A 635 12.25 -45.03 -30.44
N VAL A 636 12.64 -43.95 -29.76
CA VAL A 636 13.71 -43.94 -28.77
C VAL A 636 13.14 -43.64 -27.39
N ALA A 637 13.27 -44.58 -26.46
CA ALA A 637 12.97 -44.32 -25.06
C ALA A 637 14.06 -43.42 -24.47
N VAL A 638 13.69 -42.23 -24.02
CA VAL A 638 14.60 -41.33 -23.32
C VAL A 638 14.31 -41.31 -21.83
N THR A 639 15.38 -41.18 -21.04
CA THR A 639 15.33 -41.17 -19.58
C THR A 639 15.66 -39.79 -19.04
N LYS A 640 14.85 -39.28 -18.12
CA LYS A 640 15.04 -37.99 -17.46
C LYS A 640 16.44 -37.90 -16.85
N GLY A 641 17.12 -36.78 -17.07
CA GLY A 641 18.46 -36.51 -16.56
C GLY A 641 19.60 -37.15 -17.35
N GLN A 642 19.30 -38.02 -18.33
CA GLN A 642 20.30 -38.54 -19.25
C GLN A 642 20.57 -37.55 -20.39
N THR A 643 21.84 -37.42 -20.76
CA THR A 643 22.27 -36.57 -21.88
C THR A 643 22.31 -37.35 -23.19
N TYR A 644 21.78 -36.74 -24.24
CA TYR A 644 21.74 -37.22 -25.60
C TYR A 644 22.38 -36.18 -26.53
N PHE A 645 22.88 -36.65 -27.68
CA PHE A 645 23.51 -35.82 -28.70
C PHE A 645 22.68 -35.90 -29.98
N LEU A 646 22.24 -34.73 -30.45
CA LEU A 646 21.52 -34.53 -31.70
C LEU A 646 22.50 -33.99 -32.73
N ARG A 647 22.61 -34.65 -33.88
CA ARG A 647 23.41 -34.20 -35.02
C ARG A 647 22.54 -34.00 -36.24
N LEU A 648 22.58 -32.80 -36.81
CA LEU A 648 21.83 -32.37 -37.98
C LEU A 648 22.79 -32.10 -39.14
N GLU A 649 22.51 -32.70 -40.28
CA GLU A 649 23.31 -32.62 -41.49
C GLU A 649 22.44 -32.28 -42.70
N ASN A 650 23.06 -31.65 -43.69
CA ASN A 650 22.43 -31.32 -44.94
C ASN A 650 23.32 -31.76 -46.11
N THR A 651 22.71 -32.29 -47.16
CA THR A 651 23.43 -32.75 -48.37
C THR A 651 23.70 -31.62 -49.37
N ASP A 652 22.85 -30.59 -49.43
CA ASP A 652 22.98 -29.50 -50.40
C ASP A 652 22.32 -28.19 -49.92
N GLY A 653 22.93 -27.03 -50.19
CA GLY A 653 22.44 -25.71 -49.74
C GLY A 653 22.76 -25.37 -48.27
N ALA A 654 22.28 -24.22 -47.81
CA ALA A 654 22.57 -23.67 -46.48
C ALA A 654 21.25 -23.46 -45.71
N LEU A 655 20.95 -24.36 -44.78
CA LEU A 655 19.66 -24.37 -44.07
C LEU A 655 19.74 -23.62 -42.76
N THR A 656 18.85 -22.66 -42.56
CA THR A 656 18.70 -21.94 -41.30
C THR A 656 17.46 -22.43 -40.58
N LEU A 657 17.58 -22.63 -39.26
CA LEU A 657 16.45 -22.96 -38.38
C LEU A 657 16.11 -21.75 -37.51
N SER A 658 14.82 -21.48 -37.33
CA SER A 658 14.35 -20.47 -36.38
C SER A 658 13.08 -20.92 -35.65
N GLY A 659 12.92 -20.46 -34.41
CA GLY A 659 11.67 -20.61 -33.67
C GLY A 659 10.66 -19.52 -34.02
N ALA A 660 9.48 -19.60 -33.42
CA ALA A 660 8.47 -18.55 -33.49
C ALA A 660 9.01 -17.23 -32.94
N ALA A 661 8.61 -16.12 -33.56
CA ALA A 661 8.99 -14.78 -33.15
C ALA A 661 8.07 -14.28 -32.04
N VAL A 662 8.66 -13.91 -30.90
CA VAL A 662 7.92 -13.52 -29.70
C VAL A 662 8.25 -12.07 -29.32
N ALA A 663 7.23 -11.27 -29.04
CA ALA A 663 7.38 -9.86 -28.67
C ALA A 663 6.98 -9.60 -27.22
N ASN A 664 7.80 -8.82 -26.52
CA ASN A 664 7.50 -8.31 -25.18
C ASN A 664 7.06 -6.83 -25.24
N GLU A 665 6.28 -6.38 -24.26
CA GLU A 665 5.81 -4.98 -24.18
C GLU A 665 6.94 -3.97 -23.97
N THR A 666 7.87 -4.26 -23.08
CA THR A 666 8.95 -3.35 -22.66
C THR A 666 10.08 -4.12 -21.99
N ASP A 667 11.29 -3.55 -22.00
CA ASP A 667 12.44 -4.03 -21.24
C ASP A 667 12.45 -3.54 -19.78
N TRP A 668 11.53 -2.64 -19.42
CA TRP A 668 11.37 -2.12 -18.06
C TRP A 668 10.63 -3.10 -17.12
N ASP A 669 9.80 -3.97 -17.67
CA ASP A 669 9.06 -4.98 -16.92
C ASP A 669 9.70 -6.37 -17.06
N LEU A 670 9.18 -7.35 -16.32
CA LEU A 670 9.62 -8.73 -16.36
C LEU A 670 9.21 -9.39 -17.69
N GLY A 671 10.15 -9.48 -18.64
CA GLY A 671 9.91 -10.15 -19.93
C GLY A 671 9.64 -11.65 -19.80
N LEU A 672 8.85 -12.19 -20.72
CA LEU A 672 8.56 -13.61 -20.87
C LEU A 672 9.24 -14.21 -22.11
N PRO A 673 9.58 -15.51 -22.09
CA PRO A 673 9.42 -16.44 -20.97
C PRO A 673 10.53 -16.28 -19.91
N PHE A 674 10.20 -16.61 -18.66
CA PHE A 674 11.16 -16.71 -17.56
C PHE A 674 12.15 -17.86 -17.77
N ARG A 675 13.37 -17.63 -17.30
CA ARG A 675 14.40 -18.66 -17.27
C ARG A 675 14.05 -19.71 -16.21
N THR A 676 13.84 -20.94 -16.66
CA THR A 676 13.46 -22.08 -15.81
C THR A 676 14.41 -23.25 -16.09
N GLU A 677 13.87 -24.41 -16.52
CA GLU A 677 14.64 -25.51 -17.10
C GLU A 677 15.24 -25.12 -18.46
N TYR A 678 14.69 -24.08 -19.09
CA TYR A 678 15.09 -23.55 -20.39
C TYR A 678 15.47 -22.07 -20.31
N ASP A 679 16.30 -21.64 -21.26
CA ASP A 679 16.59 -20.24 -21.54
C ASP A 679 15.93 -19.85 -22.86
N GLY A 680 14.78 -19.15 -22.81
CA GLY A 680 14.00 -18.82 -24.00
C GLY A 680 14.74 -17.94 -25.00
N PHE A 681 15.52 -16.98 -24.53
CA PHE A 681 16.33 -16.10 -25.38
C PHE A 681 17.75 -16.60 -25.59
N GLY A 682 18.13 -17.70 -24.92
CA GLY A 682 19.28 -18.53 -25.24
C GLY A 682 19.04 -19.43 -26.46
N GLY A 683 18.47 -18.90 -27.55
CA GLY A 683 18.42 -19.56 -28.87
C GLY A 683 17.15 -20.37 -29.18
N ILE A 684 16.15 -20.37 -28.30
CA ILE A 684 14.85 -21.00 -28.55
C ILE A 684 13.92 -20.05 -29.31
N TYR A 685 13.87 -18.79 -28.88
CA TYR A 685 13.12 -17.73 -29.56
C TYR A 685 14.09 -16.63 -29.99
N PRO A 686 13.87 -15.99 -31.16
CA PRO A 686 14.65 -14.83 -31.56
C PRO A 686 14.40 -13.69 -30.57
N GLY A 687 15.46 -13.12 -30.03
CA GLY A 687 15.39 -11.95 -29.16
C GLY A 687 15.25 -10.64 -29.95
N GLY A 688 14.87 -9.56 -29.25
CA GLY A 688 14.93 -8.19 -29.78
C GLY A 688 13.59 -7.57 -30.18
N LEU A 689 12.53 -8.37 -30.31
CA LEU A 689 11.19 -7.83 -30.55
C LEU A 689 10.60 -7.26 -29.26
N ASN A 690 10.48 -5.93 -29.23
CA ASN A 690 10.01 -5.19 -28.09
C ASN A 690 9.29 -3.92 -28.53
N PHE A 691 8.08 -3.72 -28.03
CA PHE A 691 7.26 -2.55 -28.36
C PHE A 691 7.78 -1.26 -27.74
N GLN A 692 8.46 -1.35 -26.59
CA GLN A 692 8.91 -0.21 -25.80
C GLN A 692 7.76 0.74 -25.46
N VAL A 693 6.69 0.18 -24.91
CA VAL A 693 5.43 0.90 -24.65
C VAL A 693 5.58 2.15 -23.78
N TYR A 694 6.64 2.28 -22.97
CA TYR A 694 6.92 3.51 -22.20
C TYR A 694 7.57 4.66 -23.00
N TRP A 695 8.20 4.37 -24.13
CA TRP A 695 8.88 5.41 -24.92
C TRP A 695 7.89 6.47 -25.39
N PRO A 696 8.33 7.72 -25.63
CA PRO A 696 7.45 8.75 -26.16
C PRO A 696 6.73 8.30 -27.44
N ASP A 697 5.43 8.58 -27.54
CA ASP A 697 4.66 8.30 -28.75
C ASP A 697 5.08 9.29 -29.86
N ASN A 698 5.75 8.78 -30.88
CA ASN A 698 6.26 9.53 -32.02
C ASN A 698 6.30 8.63 -33.27
N ALA A 699 6.71 9.19 -34.41
CA ALA A 699 6.77 8.46 -35.68
C ALA A 699 7.71 7.24 -35.63
N GLU A 700 8.81 7.30 -34.88
CA GLU A 700 9.74 6.19 -34.71
C GLU A 700 9.10 5.03 -33.93
N LYS A 701 8.36 5.34 -32.86
CA LYS A 701 7.61 4.35 -32.09
C LYS A 701 6.46 3.75 -32.90
N LEU A 702 5.77 4.54 -33.72
CA LEU A 702 4.77 4.03 -34.66
C LEU A 702 5.40 3.01 -35.61
N ALA A 703 6.53 3.35 -36.24
CA ALA A 703 7.27 2.44 -37.12
C ALA A 703 7.68 1.16 -36.38
N ARG A 704 8.18 1.28 -35.14
CA ARG A 704 8.48 0.13 -34.27
C ARG A 704 7.26 -0.73 -34.01
N PHE A 705 6.10 -0.16 -33.70
CA PHE A 705 4.87 -0.92 -33.44
C PHE A 705 4.45 -1.69 -34.69
N THR A 706 4.42 -1.03 -35.85
CA THR A 706 4.04 -1.69 -37.11
C THR A 706 5.02 -2.79 -37.50
N ASP A 707 6.33 -2.55 -37.36
CA ASP A 707 7.39 -3.53 -37.66
C ASP A 707 7.37 -4.73 -36.69
N THR A 708 7.19 -4.47 -35.39
CA THR A 708 7.10 -5.53 -34.38
C THR A 708 5.84 -6.36 -34.56
N LEU A 709 4.69 -5.74 -34.88
CA LEU A 709 3.45 -6.47 -35.20
C LEU A 709 3.57 -7.27 -36.51
N ASP A 710 4.37 -6.81 -37.48
CA ASP A 710 4.58 -7.56 -38.71
C ASP A 710 5.49 -8.78 -38.49
N GLN A 711 6.50 -8.67 -37.63
CA GLN A 711 7.43 -9.76 -37.35
C GLN A 711 6.95 -10.75 -36.28
N ALA A 712 6.18 -10.32 -35.28
CA ALA A 712 5.84 -11.15 -34.13
C ALA A 712 4.73 -12.16 -34.44
N ASP A 713 4.95 -13.43 -34.09
CA ASP A 713 3.92 -14.48 -34.10
C ASP A 713 3.10 -14.44 -32.80
N TYR A 714 3.75 -14.06 -31.69
CA TYR A 714 3.12 -13.95 -30.37
C TYR A 714 3.51 -12.66 -29.65
N ILE A 715 2.57 -12.12 -28.87
CA ILE A 715 2.78 -10.96 -28.00
C ILE A 715 2.51 -11.37 -26.56
N PHE A 716 3.43 -11.01 -25.66
CA PHE A 716 3.33 -11.29 -24.23
C PHE A 716 3.12 -10.01 -23.43
N ILE A 717 2.08 -10.02 -22.59
CA ILE A 717 1.82 -9.01 -21.57
C ILE A 717 2.02 -9.71 -20.21
N PRO A 718 3.16 -9.51 -19.53
CA PRO A 718 3.52 -10.26 -18.33
C PRO A 718 2.78 -9.78 -17.07
N SER A 719 2.20 -8.58 -17.09
CA SER A 719 1.54 -8.01 -15.93
C SER A 719 0.60 -6.86 -16.27
N ASN A 720 -0.14 -6.37 -15.27
CA ASN A 720 -0.95 -5.17 -15.37
C ASN A 720 -0.15 -3.85 -15.27
N HIS A 721 1.17 -3.92 -15.12
CA HIS A 721 2.04 -2.76 -14.91
C HIS A 721 1.97 -1.76 -16.06
N GLN A 722 1.93 -2.22 -17.32
CA GLN A 722 1.99 -1.34 -18.48
C GLN A 722 0.64 -0.73 -18.80
N PHE A 723 -0.31 -1.58 -19.19
CA PHE A 723 -1.61 -1.12 -19.66
C PHE A 723 -2.40 -0.38 -18.57
N SER A 724 -2.23 -0.69 -17.27
CA SER A 724 -3.00 0.00 -16.20
C SER A 724 -2.50 1.41 -15.90
N GLN A 725 -1.26 1.71 -16.29
CA GLN A 725 -0.60 3.00 -16.04
C GLN A 725 -0.68 3.90 -17.27
N ILE A 726 -0.23 3.39 -18.42
CA ILE A 726 -0.04 4.18 -19.64
C ILE A 726 -1.37 4.74 -20.15
N VAL A 727 -2.43 3.93 -20.15
CA VAL A 727 -3.75 4.34 -20.66
C VAL A 727 -4.44 5.40 -19.81
N ARG A 728 -3.89 5.73 -18.62
CA ARG A 728 -4.38 6.85 -17.79
C ARG A 728 -3.92 8.21 -18.33
N LEU A 729 -2.90 8.23 -19.18
CA LEU A 729 -2.30 9.42 -19.79
C LEU A 729 -2.42 9.39 -21.32
N PRO A 730 -3.64 9.35 -21.89
CA PRO A 730 -3.82 9.29 -23.34
C PRO A 730 -3.25 10.51 -24.08
N GLU A 731 -3.09 11.66 -23.41
CA GLU A 731 -2.49 12.87 -24.00
C GLU A 731 -0.98 12.73 -24.20
N ARG A 732 -0.33 11.91 -23.36
CA ARG A 732 1.09 11.60 -23.46
C ARG A 732 1.33 10.36 -24.34
N TYR A 733 0.41 9.41 -24.30
CA TYR A 733 0.53 8.12 -24.97
C TYR A 733 -0.71 7.79 -25.85
N PRO A 734 -1.07 8.63 -26.83
CA PRO A 734 -2.26 8.42 -27.64
C PRO A 734 -2.16 7.16 -28.52
N LEU A 735 -1.00 6.89 -29.12
CA LEU A 735 -0.75 5.71 -29.95
C LEU A 735 -0.78 4.45 -29.10
N THR A 736 -0.12 4.45 -27.96
CA THR A 736 -0.07 3.27 -27.08
C THR A 736 -1.44 2.98 -26.46
N THR A 737 -2.24 4.01 -26.18
CA THR A 737 -3.62 3.86 -25.72
C THR A 737 -4.50 3.20 -26.78
N VAL A 738 -4.38 3.63 -28.05
CA VAL A 738 -5.08 3.00 -29.18
C VAL A 738 -4.59 1.56 -29.37
N TYR A 739 -3.28 1.31 -29.32
CA TYR A 739 -2.72 -0.04 -29.39
C TYR A 739 -3.36 -1.01 -28.39
N TYR A 740 -3.42 -0.67 -27.09
CA TYR A 740 -4.05 -1.57 -26.11
C TYR A 740 -5.54 -1.79 -26.37
N ARG A 741 -6.25 -0.75 -26.81
CA ARG A 741 -7.67 -0.86 -27.14
C ARG A 741 -7.90 -1.80 -28.32
N GLU A 742 -7.14 -1.62 -29.39
CA GLU A 742 -7.27 -2.36 -30.65
C GLU A 742 -6.67 -3.77 -30.60
N LEU A 743 -5.65 -4.00 -29.77
CA LEU A 743 -5.06 -5.33 -29.55
C LEU A 743 -6.09 -6.28 -28.94
N LEU A 744 -6.77 -5.84 -27.87
CA LEU A 744 -7.78 -6.65 -27.20
C LEU A 744 -9.14 -6.57 -27.91
N GLY A 745 -9.51 -5.41 -28.46
CA GLY A 745 -10.85 -5.15 -29.00
C GLY A 745 -11.81 -4.58 -27.94
N CYS A 746 -11.31 -3.71 -27.05
CA CYS A 746 -12.12 -3.15 -25.96
C CYS A 746 -13.14 -2.12 -26.50
N PRO A 747 -14.45 -2.28 -26.23
CA PRO A 747 -15.49 -1.37 -26.73
C PRO A 747 -15.30 0.09 -26.29
N PRO A 748 -15.62 1.09 -27.14
CA PRO A 748 -15.35 2.50 -26.88
C PRO A 748 -16.01 3.03 -25.59
N GLU A 749 -17.17 2.47 -25.21
CA GLU A 749 -17.90 2.80 -23.99
C GLU A 749 -17.31 2.20 -22.71
N LYS A 750 -16.32 1.31 -22.82
CA LYS A 750 -15.63 0.67 -21.69
C LYS A 750 -14.21 1.23 -21.50
N GLU A 751 -13.79 1.28 -20.24
CA GLU A 751 -12.42 1.59 -19.89
C GLU A 751 -11.50 0.42 -20.26
N ILE A 752 -10.33 0.73 -20.82
CA ILE A 752 -9.35 -0.29 -21.25
C ILE A 752 -8.94 -1.17 -20.07
N ILE A 753 -8.65 -0.57 -18.90
CA ILE A 753 -8.26 -1.29 -17.68
C ILE A 753 -9.33 -2.32 -17.27
N TRP A 754 -10.62 -1.95 -17.38
CA TRP A 754 -11.72 -2.86 -17.07
C TRP A 754 -11.77 -4.05 -18.04
N CYS A 755 -11.59 -3.82 -19.34
CA CYS A 755 -11.55 -4.87 -20.34
C CYS A 755 -10.42 -5.87 -20.04
N TYR A 756 -9.20 -5.39 -19.79
CA TYR A 756 -8.05 -6.26 -19.49
C TYR A 756 -8.23 -7.01 -18.16
N ASN A 757 -8.78 -6.38 -17.12
CA ASN A 757 -9.02 -7.05 -15.84
C ASN A 757 -9.95 -8.26 -15.94
N LEU A 758 -10.90 -8.24 -16.89
CA LEU A 758 -11.89 -9.30 -17.08
C LEU A 758 -11.58 -10.26 -18.23
N ALA A 759 -10.77 -9.86 -19.21
CA ALA A 759 -10.59 -10.60 -20.44
C ALA A 759 -10.20 -12.07 -20.25
N GLN A 760 -10.91 -12.92 -20.98
CA GLN A 760 -10.60 -14.32 -21.25
C GLN A 760 -10.52 -14.55 -22.77
N PRO A 761 -9.88 -15.65 -23.23
CA PRO A 761 -9.88 -16.02 -24.65
C PRO A 761 -11.30 -16.08 -25.22
N GLY A 762 -11.54 -15.32 -26.29
CA GLY A 762 -12.83 -15.25 -26.99
C GLY A 762 -13.82 -14.17 -26.49
N ASP A 763 -13.54 -13.47 -25.40
CA ASP A 763 -14.43 -12.40 -24.89
C ASP A 763 -14.47 -11.16 -25.79
N PHE A 764 -13.31 -10.81 -26.36
CA PHE A 764 -13.11 -9.64 -27.19
C PHE A 764 -12.44 -10.02 -28.50
N GLN A 765 -12.67 -9.22 -29.54
CA GLN A 765 -12.07 -9.41 -30.85
C GLN A 765 -11.28 -8.15 -31.24
N GLY A 766 -9.95 -8.26 -31.23
CA GLY A 766 -9.05 -7.17 -31.62
C GLY A 766 -9.05 -6.90 -33.13
N ASN A 767 -8.63 -5.69 -33.51
CA ASN A 767 -8.51 -5.25 -34.90
C ASN A 767 -7.07 -5.32 -35.43
N LEU A 768 -6.08 -5.59 -34.57
CA LEU A 768 -4.67 -5.67 -34.97
C LEU A 768 -4.24 -7.01 -35.60
N GLY A 769 -5.18 -7.92 -35.87
CA GLY A 769 -4.87 -9.23 -36.45
C GLY A 769 -4.27 -10.24 -35.46
N TYR A 770 -4.46 -10.02 -34.15
CA TYR A 770 -4.10 -10.96 -33.09
C TYR A 770 -5.34 -11.42 -32.33
N ASP A 771 -5.34 -12.66 -31.86
CA ASP A 771 -6.34 -13.21 -30.95
C ASP A 771 -5.73 -13.47 -29.57
N LEU A 772 -6.49 -13.25 -28.51
CA LEU A 772 -6.09 -13.63 -27.16
C LEU A 772 -6.11 -15.15 -27.05
N ALA A 773 -4.93 -15.77 -27.09
CA ALA A 773 -4.78 -17.22 -27.14
C ALA A 773 -4.88 -17.87 -25.76
N GLU A 774 -4.25 -17.26 -24.75
CA GLU A 774 -4.20 -17.80 -23.39
C GLU A 774 -4.07 -16.70 -22.34
N VAL A 775 -4.63 -16.96 -21.16
CA VAL A 775 -4.58 -16.06 -20.00
C VAL A 775 -4.17 -16.86 -18.76
N PHE A 776 -3.18 -16.36 -18.02
CA PHE A 776 -2.80 -16.93 -16.72
C PHE A 776 -3.20 -15.99 -15.61
N GLU A 777 -4.04 -16.48 -14.70
CA GLU A 777 -4.53 -15.73 -13.55
C GLU A 777 -4.59 -16.61 -12.28
N SER A 778 -4.36 -15.99 -11.13
CA SER A 778 -4.33 -16.67 -9.83
C SER A 778 -5.09 -15.85 -8.79
N TYR A 779 -6.41 -15.82 -8.90
CA TYR A 779 -7.29 -15.08 -7.99
C TYR A 779 -7.44 -15.77 -6.62
N PRO A 780 -7.71 -15.03 -5.53
CA PRO A 780 -8.14 -15.59 -4.26
C PRO A 780 -9.32 -16.57 -4.43
N THR A 781 -9.18 -17.79 -3.87
CA THR A 781 -10.13 -18.89 -4.09
C THR A 781 -10.55 -19.58 -2.79
N LEU A 782 -11.86 -19.81 -2.64
CA LEU A 782 -12.44 -20.61 -1.56
C LEU A 782 -13.31 -21.72 -2.16
N GLY A 783 -12.70 -22.88 -2.42
CA GLY A 783 -13.35 -23.95 -3.16
C GLY A 783 -13.71 -23.48 -4.57
N PRO A 784 -14.99 -23.54 -4.99
CA PRO A 784 -15.41 -23.05 -6.30
C PRO A 784 -15.60 -21.52 -6.37
N LEU A 785 -15.57 -20.81 -5.23
CA LEU A 785 -15.73 -19.35 -5.21
C LEU A 785 -14.39 -18.67 -5.54
N THR A 786 -14.38 -17.85 -6.58
CA THR A 786 -13.22 -17.07 -7.00
C THR A 786 -13.53 -15.58 -6.89
N ILE A 787 -12.61 -14.81 -6.32
CA ILE A 787 -12.75 -13.36 -6.16
C ILE A 787 -11.72 -12.68 -7.04
N ASN A 788 -12.16 -12.01 -8.12
CA ASN A 788 -11.26 -11.25 -8.97
C ASN A 788 -10.79 -9.97 -8.26
N ASP A 789 -9.52 -9.95 -7.88
CA ASP A 789 -8.84 -8.85 -7.21
C ASP A 789 -7.98 -7.98 -8.14
N GLN A 790 -8.09 -8.13 -9.47
CA GLN A 790 -7.40 -7.26 -10.44
C GLN A 790 -7.86 -5.80 -10.40
N PHE A 791 -8.99 -5.52 -9.73
CA PHE A 791 -9.47 -4.16 -9.47
C PHE A 791 -8.81 -3.50 -8.26
N ALA A 792 -7.97 -4.23 -7.52
CA ALA A 792 -7.13 -3.64 -6.48
C ALA A 792 -6.08 -2.70 -7.07
N GLU A 793 -5.44 -1.96 -6.17
CA GLU A 793 -4.22 -1.21 -6.48
C GLU A 793 -3.20 -2.10 -7.19
N GLU A 794 -2.54 -1.57 -8.22
CA GLU A 794 -1.64 -2.35 -9.09
C GLU A 794 -0.56 -3.09 -8.30
N ALA A 795 0.04 -2.43 -7.30
CA ALA A 795 1.04 -2.99 -6.40
C ALA A 795 0.54 -4.20 -5.58
N PHE A 796 -0.78 -4.41 -5.49
CA PHE A 796 -1.39 -5.52 -4.77
C PHE A 796 -1.38 -6.83 -5.57
N THR A 797 -1.42 -6.78 -6.91
CA THR A 797 -1.49 -7.98 -7.75
C THR A 797 -0.24 -8.20 -8.61
N ILE A 798 0.48 -7.13 -8.97
CA ILE A 798 1.61 -7.16 -9.89
C ILE A 798 2.76 -8.08 -9.45
N TYR A 799 3.05 -8.17 -8.14
CA TYR A 799 4.27 -8.83 -7.67
C TYR A 799 4.11 -10.34 -7.54
N ASP A 800 3.01 -10.82 -6.96
CA ASP A 800 2.80 -12.23 -6.60
C ASP A 800 1.79 -13.00 -7.46
N HIS A 801 0.86 -12.33 -8.14
CA HIS A 801 -0.15 -12.99 -8.97
C HIS A 801 -0.65 -12.10 -10.11
N ALA A 802 0.28 -11.58 -10.91
CA ALA A 802 -0.05 -10.74 -12.04
C ALA A 802 -0.83 -11.51 -13.11
N LYS A 803 -1.86 -10.89 -13.68
CA LYS A 803 -2.56 -11.47 -14.84
C LYS A 803 -1.68 -11.37 -16.09
N VAL A 804 -1.44 -12.51 -16.74
CA VAL A 804 -0.59 -12.62 -17.95
C VAL A 804 -1.46 -12.87 -19.17
N PHE A 805 -1.14 -12.24 -20.29
CA PHE A 805 -1.83 -12.45 -21.57
C PHE A 805 -0.84 -12.91 -22.64
N ILE A 806 -1.27 -13.89 -23.44
CA ILE A 806 -0.57 -14.33 -24.63
C ILE A 806 -1.49 -14.13 -25.83
N PHE A 807 -1.09 -13.28 -26.76
CA PHE A 807 -1.78 -13.09 -28.02
C PHE A 807 -1.06 -13.83 -29.13
N GLN A 808 -1.82 -14.41 -30.06
CA GLN A 808 -1.32 -15.13 -31.22
C GLN A 808 -1.75 -14.41 -32.50
N LYS A 809 -0.82 -14.27 -33.46
CA LYS A 809 -1.09 -13.68 -34.76
C LYS A 809 -2.04 -14.57 -35.57
N ARG A 810 -3.06 -13.95 -36.19
CA ARG A 810 -3.98 -14.63 -37.09
C ARG A 810 -3.38 -14.83 -38.47
N ALA A 811 -3.79 -15.91 -39.14
CA ALA A 811 -3.39 -16.20 -40.52
C ALA A 811 -3.84 -15.13 -41.55
N ASN A 812 -4.84 -14.31 -41.22
CA ASN A 812 -5.33 -13.22 -42.05
C ASN A 812 -4.81 -11.84 -41.62
N TYR A 813 -3.69 -11.78 -40.88
CA TYR A 813 -3.03 -10.53 -40.53
C TYR A 813 -2.73 -9.69 -41.79
N ASP A 814 -3.10 -8.41 -41.76
CA ASP A 814 -2.87 -7.45 -42.84
C ASP A 814 -2.01 -6.28 -42.33
N PRO A 815 -0.73 -6.18 -42.74
CA PRO A 815 0.15 -5.10 -42.31
C PRO A 815 -0.33 -3.72 -42.77
N LEU A 816 -1.03 -3.64 -43.92
CA LEU A 816 -1.56 -2.36 -44.42
C LEU A 816 -2.73 -1.87 -43.56
N HIS A 817 -3.60 -2.78 -43.11
CA HIS A 817 -4.68 -2.46 -42.18
C HIS A 817 -4.13 -1.95 -40.84
N VAL A 818 -3.14 -2.65 -40.27
CA VAL A 818 -2.50 -2.26 -39.01
C VAL A 818 -1.83 -0.89 -39.12
N ALA A 819 -1.07 -0.66 -40.21
CA ALA A 819 -0.43 0.62 -40.46
C ALA A 819 -1.44 1.77 -40.63
N ALA A 820 -2.56 1.52 -41.31
CA ALA A 820 -3.63 2.50 -41.45
C ALA A 820 -4.32 2.83 -40.11
N LEU A 821 -4.58 1.81 -39.28
CA LEU A 821 -5.25 1.96 -37.99
C LEU A 821 -4.39 2.75 -37.00
N LEU A 822 -3.13 2.35 -36.81
CA LEU A 822 -2.22 3.02 -35.87
C LEU A 822 -1.71 4.36 -36.42
N GLY A 823 -1.56 4.49 -37.74
CA GLY A 823 -1.15 5.74 -38.41
C GLY A 823 -2.23 6.82 -38.43
N ALA A 824 -3.49 6.49 -38.13
CA ALA A 824 -4.57 7.46 -37.98
C ALA A 824 -4.46 8.30 -36.69
N VAL A 825 -3.62 7.89 -35.73
CA VAL A 825 -3.40 8.61 -34.48
C VAL A 825 -2.60 9.88 -34.75
N ASP A 826 -3.14 11.04 -34.37
CA ASP A 826 -2.44 12.31 -34.52
C ASP A 826 -1.35 12.49 -33.45
N LEU A 827 -0.11 12.23 -33.85
CA LEU A 827 1.07 12.34 -32.98
C LEU A 827 1.58 13.77 -32.82
N THR A 828 1.03 14.76 -33.54
CA THR A 828 1.46 16.16 -33.43
C THR A 828 0.95 16.84 -32.15
N HIS A 829 -0.09 16.27 -31.54
CA HIS A 829 -0.71 16.75 -30.31
C HIS A 829 -0.21 16.04 -29.04
N VAL A 830 0.83 15.20 -29.13
CA VAL A 830 1.41 14.52 -27.96
C VAL A 830 1.97 15.54 -26.98
N VAL A 831 1.50 15.48 -25.73
CA VAL A 831 1.95 16.37 -24.66
C VAL A 831 2.81 15.59 -23.67
N HIS A 832 4.05 16.03 -23.49
CA HIS A 832 4.93 15.46 -22.49
C HIS A 832 4.56 15.97 -21.09
N LEU A 833 3.84 15.15 -20.32
CA LEU A 833 3.37 15.48 -18.97
C LEU A 833 4.06 14.59 -17.92
N THR A 834 4.51 15.19 -16.83
CA THR A 834 4.84 14.40 -15.63
C THR A 834 3.57 13.81 -15.01
N PRO A 835 3.66 12.71 -14.24
CA PRO A 835 2.50 12.10 -13.59
C PRO A 835 1.64 13.09 -12.80
N LYS A 836 2.27 14.04 -12.12
CA LYS A 836 1.59 15.08 -11.35
C LYS A 836 0.92 16.14 -12.23
N GLN A 837 1.56 16.55 -13.31
CA GLN A 837 1.00 17.52 -14.26
C GLN A 837 -0.25 16.98 -14.97
N ALA A 838 -0.30 15.68 -15.23
CA ALA A 838 -1.41 15.01 -15.90
C ALA A 838 -2.77 15.15 -15.19
N GLY A 839 -2.76 15.29 -13.85
CA GLY A 839 -3.98 15.52 -13.06
C GLY A 839 -4.53 16.94 -13.20
N SER A 840 -3.67 17.92 -13.50
CA SER A 840 -4.04 19.33 -13.68
C SER A 840 -4.15 19.76 -15.14
N TYR A 841 -3.82 18.87 -16.08
CA TYR A 841 -3.94 19.14 -17.51
C TYR A 841 -5.40 19.39 -17.86
N LYS A 842 -5.67 20.56 -18.43
CA LYS A 842 -6.98 20.96 -18.90
C LYS A 842 -6.87 21.26 -20.38
N ASP A 843 -7.65 20.56 -21.18
CA ASP A 843 -7.98 21.06 -22.50
C ASP A 843 -8.88 22.30 -22.33
N LEU A 844 -8.61 23.34 -23.11
CA LEU A 844 -9.35 24.61 -23.03
C LEU A 844 -10.74 24.51 -23.67
N MET A 845 -11.05 23.39 -24.32
CA MET A 845 -12.32 23.16 -25.00
C MET A 845 -13.29 22.30 -24.17
N LEU A 846 -14.56 22.74 -24.08
CA LEU A 846 -15.62 21.89 -23.54
C LEU A 846 -15.94 20.76 -24.54
N PRO A 847 -16.13 19.52 -24.08
CA PRO A 847 -16.73 18.48 -24.89
C PRO A 847 -18.09 18.94 -25.41
N THR A 848 -18.43 18.56 -26.65
CA THR A 848 -19.66 18.99 -27.34
C THR A 848 -20.93 18.76 -26.52
N GLU A 849 -21.01 17.65 -25.80
CA GLU A 849 -22.13 17.33 -24.91
C GLU A 849 -22.23 18.30 -23.71
N ARG A 850 -21.10 18.62 -23.06
CA ARG A 850 -21.08 19.57 -21.93
C ARG A 850 -21.38 21.00 -22.37
N LEU A 851 -20.92 21.38 -23.57
CA LEU A 851 -21.24 22.67 -24.16
C LEU A 851 -22.76 22.82 -24.37
N ALA A 852 -23.42 21.79 -24.89
CA ALA A 852 -24.88 21.79 -25.08
C ALA A 852 -25.63 21.91 -23.74
N VAL A 853 -25.20 21.17 -22.70
CA VAL A 853 -25.80 21.27 -21.35
C VAL A 853 -25.60 22.67 -20.74
N GLN A 854 -24.42 23.26 -20.91
CA GLN A 854 -24.14 24.62 -20.43
C GLN A 854 -25.08 25.64 -21.11
N GLN A 855 -25.27 25.56 -22.42
CA GLN A 855 -26.12 26.46 -23.19
C GLN A 855 -27.62 26.30 -22.82
N ALA A 856 -28.05 25.09 -22.46
CA ALA A 856 -29.42 24.83 -22.02
C ALA A 856 -29.77 25.47 -20.65
N GLY A 857 -28.79 25.91 -19.87
CA GLY A 857 -28.98 26.54 -18.56
C GLY A 857 -29.59 27.95 -18.59
N GLY A 858 -29.78 28.54 -19.79
CA GLY A 858 -30.32 29.87 -19.98
C GLY A 858 -29.28 30.99 -19.77
N THR A 859 -29.67 32.21 -20.08
CA THR A 859 -28.82 33.40 -19.90
C THR A 859 -28.97 33.99 -18.50
N TRP A 860 -28.00 34.83 -18.08
CA TRP A 860 -28.06 35.47 -16.76
C TRP A 860 -29.32 36.31 -16.56
N SER A 861 -29.74 37.04 -17.60
CA SER A 861 -30.96 37.86 -17.61
C SER A 861 -32.26 37.05 -17.53
N GLU A 862 -32.26 35.80 -18.02
CA GLU A 862 -33.39 34.88 -17.87
C GLU A 862 -33.48 34.32 -16.44
N LEU A 863 -32.34 34.06 -15.80
CA LEU A 863 -32.30 33.51 -14.44
C LEU A 863 -32.55 34.58 -13.36
N PHE A 864 -32.08 35.81 -13.58
CA PHE A 864 -32.15 36.94 -12.65
C PHE A 864 -32.89 38.13 -13.27
N ASP A 865 -34.20 38.18 -13.06
CA ASP A 865 -35.04 39.30 -13.53
C ASP A 865 -34.62 40.63 -12.90
N TYR A 866 -34.07 41.54 -13.71
CA TYR A 866 -33.67 42.88 -13.29
C TYR A 866 -34.83 43.74 -12.77
N GLN A 867 -36.07 43.43 -13.16
CA GLN A 867 -37.26 44.18 -12.74
C GLN A 867 -37.85 43.68 -11.40
N ALA A 868 -37.34 42.56 -10.87
CA ALA A 868 -37.79 42.05 -9.58
C ALA A 868 -37.51 43.06 -8.46
N LEU A 869 -38.45 43.21 -7.51
CA LEU A 869 -38.40 44.22 -6.44
C LEU A 869 -37.10 44.19 -5.64
N GLN A 870 -36.60 43.00 -5.30
CA GLN A 870 -35.35 42.82 -4.55
C GLN A 870 -34.10 43.21 -5.35
N ASN A 871 -34.15 43.15 -6.68
CA ASN A 871 -33.06 43.53 -7.58
C ASN A 871 -33.10 45.04 -7.89
N ARG A 872 -34.31 45.61 -7.99
CA ARG A 872 -34.53 47.05 -8.20
C ARG A 872 -34.25 47.90 -6.96
N TYR A 873 -34.52 47.36 -5.76
CA TYR A 873 -34.33 48.06 -4.49
C TYR A 873 -33.34 47.31 -3.60
N PRO A 874 -32.04 47.69 -3.59
CA PRO A 874 -30.98 46.95 -2.89
C PRO A 874 -31.22 46.74 -1.39
N LEU A 875 -31.89 47.70 -0.73
CA LEU A 875 -32.25 47.58 0.70
C LEU A 875 -33.19 46.39 0.95
N ILE A 876 -34.14 46.12 0.04
CA ILE A 876 -35.04 44.98 0.13
C ILE A 876 -34.24 43.68 -0.02
N GLY A 877 -33.31 43.62 -0.98
CA GLY A 877 -32.41 42.49 -1.15
C GLY A 877 -31.56 42.20 0.09
N LEU A 878 -30.99 43.25 0.71
CA LEU A 878 -30.23 43.15 1.95
C LEU A 878 -31.05 42.55 3.10
N VAL A 879 -32.26 43.08 3.32
CA VAL A 879 -33.15 42.61 4.38
C VAL A 879 -33.56 41.15 4.14
N LEU A 880 -33.92 40.81 2.89
CA LEU A 880 -34.26 39.43 2.52
C LEU A 880 -33.09 38.48 2.75
N TRP A 881 -31.86 38.87 2.40
CA TRP A 881 -30.67 38.06 2.64
C TRP A 881 -30.43 37.85 4.14
N TYR A 882 -30.47 38.91 4.94
CA TYR A 882 -30.28 38.83 6.39
C TYR A 882 -31.34 37.94 7.06
N LEU A 883 -32.61 38.04 6.63
CA LEU A 883 -33.68 37.18 7.12
C LEU A 883 -33.48 35.73 6.69
N THR A 884 -33.05 35.49 5.45
CA THR A 884 -32.81 34.13 4.93
C THR A 884 -31.75 33.39 5.75
N ILE A 885 -30.61 34.03 6.01
CA ILE A 885 -29.53 33.43 6.81
C ILE A 885 -29.96 33.21 8.28
N PHE A 886 -30.81 34.09 8.82
CA PHE A 886 -31.35 33.95 10.16
C PHE A 886 -32.31 32.76 10.25
N VAL A 887 -33.26 32.65 9.32
CA VAL A 887 -34.21 31.54 9.24
C VAL A 887 -33.49 30.20 9.06
N LEU A 888 -32.47 30.15 8.20
CA LEU A 888 -31.62 28.98 8.05
C LEU A 888 -30.91 28.62 9.36
N GLY A 889 -30.35 29.60 10.07
CA GLY A 889 -29.73 29.37 11.37
C GLY A 889 -30.71 28.80 12.40
N LEU A 890 -31.94 29.31 12.42
CA LEU A 890 -33.02 28.84 13.30
C LEU A 890 -33.36 27.38 13.07
N PHE A 891 -33.51 26.96 11.81
CA PHE A 891 -33.79 25.56 11.46
C PHE A 891 -32.55 24.65 11.57
N ALA A 892 -31.34 25.21 11.45
CA ALA A 892 -30.09 24.49 11.60
C ALA A 892 -29.72 24.23 13.08
N TYR A 893 -30.12 25.09 14.01
CA TYR A 893 -29.74 24.98 15.42
C TYR A 893 -30.06 23.62 16.07
N PRO A 894 -31.24 22.99 15.86
CA PRO A 894 -31.55 21.64 16.34
C PRO A 894 -30.53 20.57 15.92
N PHE A 895 -29.89 20.72 14.76
CA PHE A 895 -28.81 19.83 14.31
C PHE A 895 -27.52 20.10 15.07
N VAL A 896 -27.10 21.37 15.11
CA VAL A 896 -25.84 21.79 15.72
C VAL A 896 -25.79 21.41 17.20
N ARG A 897 -26.89 21.60 17.93
CA ARG A 897 -26.95 21.27 19.36
C ARG A 897 -26.87 19.77 19.66
N MET A 898 -27.30 18.92 18.73
CA MET A 898 -27.16 17.46 18.84
C MET A 898 -25.75 17.01 18.51
N ALA A 899 -25.11 17.68 17.55
CA ALA A 899 -23.75 17.40 17.11
C ALA A 899 -22.70 17.86 18.14
N LEU A 900 -22.93 18.99 18.81
CA LEU A 900 -21.98 19.63 19.74
C LEU A 900 -22.51 19.73 21.19
N PRO A 901 -22.96 18.63 21.82
CA PRO A 901 -23.55 18.68 23.16
C PRO A 901 -22.52 18.99 24.27
N GLY A 902 -21.22 18.84 23.97
CA GLY A 902 -20.13 19.11 24.92
C GLY A 902 -19.75 20.60 25.02
N LEU A 903 -20.25 21.46 24.14
CA LEU A 903 -20.06 22.91 24.25
C LEU A 903 -21.11 23.52 25.18
N ALA A 904 -20.70 24.49 26.00
CA ALA A 904 -21.56 25.13 27.00
C ALA A 904 -22.79 25.84 26.40
N ASP A 905 -22.70 26.29 25.15
CA ASP A 905 -23.74 26.96 24.36
C ASP A 905 -24.37 26.06 23.29
N ARG A 906 -23.94 24.79 23.23
CA ARG A 906 -24.35 23.80 22.22
C ARG A 906 -24.17 24.30 20.78
N GLY A 907 -23.21 25.21 20.57
CA GLY A 907 -22.86 25.74 19.25
C GLY A 907 -23.85 26.72 18.61
N TYR A 908 -24.73 27.39 19.37
CA TYR A 908 -25.69 28.37 18.82
C TYR A 908 -25.06 29.44 17.91
N PRO A 909 -23.90 30.05 18.24
CA PRO A 909 -23.27 31.05 17.36
C PRO A 909 -22.91 30.53 15.96
N LEU A 910 -22.72 29.21 15.82
CA LEU A 910 -22.38 28.56 14.56
C LEU A 910 -23.61 28.20 13.71
N ALA A 911 -24.83 28.37 14.23
CA ALA A 911 -26.05 27.87 13.60
C ALA A 911 -26.32 28.50 12.22
N ARG A 912 -26.15 29.83 12.08
CA ARG A 912 -26.34 30.53 10.80
C ARG A 912 -25.35 30.05 9.73
N ILE A 913 -24.08 29.90 10.10
CA ILE A 913 -23.02 29.41 9.21
C ILE A 913 -23.29 27.96 8.83
N PHE A 914 -23.65 27.11 9.80
CA PHE A 914 -23.96 25.71 9.55
C PHE A 914 -25.21 25.55 8.67
N GLY A 915 -26.23 26.38 8.84
CA GLY A 915 -27.42 26.37 8.00
C GLY A 915 -27.12 26.73 6.55
N LEU A 916 -26.28 27.75 6.32
CA LEU A 916 -25.79 28.10 4.99
C LEU A 916 -24.97 26.98 4.36
N LEU A 917 -24.05 26.39 5.13
CA LEU A 917 -23.23 25.26 4.69
C LEU A 917 -24.11 24.08 4.29
N LEU A 918 -25.11 23.73 5.11
CA LEU A 918 -25.99 22.60 4.86
C LEU A 918 -26.86 22.82 3.61
N TRP A 919 -27.39 24.04 3.43
CA TRP A 919 -28.16 24.39 2.25
C TRP A 919 -27.33 24.34 0.97
N ALA A 920 -26.13 24.92 0.99
CA ALA A 920 -25.20 24.90 -0.13
C ALA A 920 -24.74 23.46 -0.44
N TRP A 921 -24.39 22.69 0.60
CA TRP A 921 -23.92 21.32 0.46
C TRP A 921 -24.97 20.38 -0.12
N LEU A 922 -26.23 20.47 0.33
CA LEU A 922 -27.33 19.67 -0.25
C LEU A 922 -27.58 20.04 -1.72
N SER A 923 -27.53 21.32 -2.06
CA SER A 923 -27.72 21.80 -3.43
C SER A 923 -26.56 21.33 -4.34
N TRP A 924 -25.33 21.41 -3.84
CA TRP A 924 -24.12 20.92 -4.52
C TRP A 924 -24.11 19.40 -4.68
N LEU A 925 -24.52 18.66 -3.64
CA LEU A 925 -24.58 17.19 -3.67
C LEU A 925 -25.61 16.73 -4.69
N ALA A 926 -26.78 17.37 -4.75
CA ALA A 926 -27.78 17.09 -5.76
C ALA A 926 -27.24 17.28 -7.19
N GLY A 927 -26.54 18.40 -7.46
CA GLY A 927 -25.86 18.65 -8.72
C GLY A 927 -24.80 17.59 -9.06
N SER A 928 -24.02 17.19 -8.06
CA SER A 928 -22.96 16.18 -8.18
C SER A 928 -23.51 14.76 -8.44
N LEU A 929 -24.76 14.49 -8.04
CA LEU A 929 -25.48 13.25 -8.34
C LEU A 929 -26.16 13.27 -9.73
N GLY A 930 -25.89 14.28 -10.56
CA GLY A 930 -26.42 14.41 -11.91
C GLY A 930 -27.80 15.07 -12.00
N LEU A 931 -28.32 15.63 -10.90
CA LEU A 931 -29.56 16.41 -10.94
C LEU A 931 -29.30 17.82 -11.46
N THR A 932 -30.23 18.39 -12.22
CA THR A 932 -30.05 19.73 -12.78
C THR A 932 -29.98 20.79 -11.69
N TYR A 933 -28.89 21.55 -11.67
CA TYR A 933 -28.69 22.66 -10.73
C TYR A 933 -29.58 23.84 -11.13
N SER A 934 -30.76 23.91 -10.52
CA SER A 934 -31.81 24.90 -10.84
C SER A 934 -32.33 25.60 -9.58
N ARG A 935 -33.02 26.74 -9.76
CA ARG A 935 -33.68 27.46 -8.65
C ARG A 935 -34.65 26.56 -7.88
N GLY A 936 -35.34 25.64 -8.58
CA GLY A 936 -36.23 24.65 -7.97
C GLY A 936 -35.48 23.69 -7.05
N MET A 937 -34.34 23.14 -7.51
CA MET A 937 -33.52 22.24 -6.69
C MET A 937 -33.00 22.93 -5.43
N ILE A 938 -32.49 24.16 -5.56
CA ILE A 938 -31.99 24.96 -4.43
C ILE A 938 -33.12 25.22 -3.42
N ALA A 939 -34.35 25.50 -3.89
CA ALA A 939 -35.51 25.68 -3.03
C ALA A 939 -35.93 24.39 -2.31
N VAL A 940 -35.85 23.24 -2.99
CA VAL A 940 -36.10 21.92 -2.37
C VAL A 940 -35.08 21.63 -1.27
N ALA A 941 -33.79 21.91 -1.51
CA ALA A 941 -32.75 21.75 -0.49
C ALA A 941 -33.01 22.63 0.74
N PHE A 942 -33.38 23.90 0.55
CA PHE A 942 -33.79 24.79 1.63
C PHE A 942 -34.99 24.21 2.40
N GLY A 943 -36.02 23.76 1.67
CA GLY A 943 -37.21 23.15 2.26
C GLY A 943 -36.91 21.90 3.09
N ALA A 944 -35.99 21.05 2.64
CA ALA A 944 -35.55 19.87 3.37
C ALA A 944 -34.87 20.24 4.70
N VAL A 945 -33.97 21.24 4.69
CA VAL A 945 -33.32 21.76 5.92
C VAL A 945 -34.37 22.30 6.88
N ALA A 946 -35.32 23.10 6.39
CA ALA A 946 -36.38 23.68 7.20
C ALA A 946 -37.29 22.61 7.81
N LEU A 947 -37.74 21.62 7.02
CA LEU A 947 -38.64 20.55 7.46
C LEU A 947 -38.00 19.65 8.51
N ILE A 948 -36.78 19.16 8.25
CA ILE A 948 -36.08 18.28 9.19
C ILE A 948 -35.69 19.07 10.45
N GLY A 949 -35.22 20.31 10.28
CA GLY A 949 -34.95 21.22 11.40
C GLY A 949 -36.16 21.45 12.28
N ALA A 950 -37.33 21.71 11.67
CA ALA A 950 -38.59 21.86 12.39
C ALA A 950 -39.01 20.57 13.12
N ALA A 951 -38.88 19.41 12.48
CA ALA A 951 -39.17 18.12 13.11
C ALA A 951 -38.27 17.84 14.32
N LEU A 952 -36.97 18.13 14.20
CA LEU A 952 -36.02 18.01 15.30
C LEU A 952 -36.29 19.04 16.40
N ALA A 953 -36.62 20.28 16.05
CA ALA A 953 -37.01 21.31 17.01
C ALA A 953 -38.27 20.90 17.79
N TYR A 954 -39.26 20.33 17.12
CA TYR A 954 -40.48 19.82 17.75
C TYR A 954 -40.18 18.67 18.73
N ARG A 955 -39.29 17.74 18.36
CA ARG A 955 -38.85 16.65 19.24
C ARG A 955 -38.06 17.17 20.45
N GLN A 956 -37.30 18.25 20.28
CA GLN A 956 -36.46 18.86 21.32
C GLN A 956 -37.12 20.06 22.03
N ARG A 957 -38.43 20.28 21.83
CA ARG A 957 -39.14 21.50 22.23
C ARG A 957 -39.03 21.85 23.71
N ALA A 958 -39.08 20.84 24.59
CA ALA A 958 -39.03 21.05 26.04
C ALA A 958 -37.66 21.59 26.48
N GLU A 959 -36.60 21.05 25.90
CA GLU A 959 -35.23 21.45 26.17
C GLU A 959 -34.90 22.81 25.53
N LEU A 960 -35.35 23.06 24.29
CA LEU A 960 -35.20 24.36 23.63
C LEU A 960 -35.89 25.46 24.43
N HIS A 961 -37.10 25.19 24.94
CA HIS A 961 -37.84 26.15 25.74
C HIS A 961 -37.19 26.42 27.10
N ALA A 962 -36.64 25.40 27.76
CA ALA A 962 -35.87 25.56 28.99
C ALA A 962 -34.56 26.34 28.76
N GLU A 963 -33.88 26.08 27.66
CA GLU A 963 -32.64 26.77 27.28
C GLU A 963 -32.89 28.23 26.90
N TRP A 964 -33.97 28.52 26.17
CA TRP A 964 -34.40 29.88 25.90
C TRP A 964 -34.70 30.64 27.20
N LYS A 965 -35.45 30.05 28.14
CA LYS A 965 -35.75 30.72 29.42
C LYS A 965 -34.49 31.03 30.25
N SER A 966 -33.54 30.10 30.30
CA SER A 966 -32.31 30.26 31.08
C SER A 966 -31.26 31.14 30.40
N LYS A 967 -31.14 31.09 29.08
CA LYS A 967 -30.06 31.72 28.30
C LYS A 967 -30.52 32.80 27.30
N ARG A 968 -31.77 33.27 27.33
CA ARG A 968 -32.28 34.31 26.38
C ARG A 968 -31.38 35.53 26.23
N LYS A 969 -30.77 36.02 27.32
CA LYS A 969 -29.84 37.16 27.27
C LYS A 969 -28.61 36.86 26.42
N TYR A 970 -28.08 35.64 26.54
CA TYR A 970 -26.94 35.17 25.76
C TYR A 970 -27.29 35.08 24.27
N PHE A 971 -28.44 34.48 23.91
CA PHE A 971 -28.86 34.43 22.51
C PHE A 971 -29.03 35.82 21.90
N LEU A 972 -29.66 36.76 22.61
CA LEU A 972 -29.79 38.13 22.14
C LEU A 972 -28.44 38.85 22.00
N ILE A 973 -27.47 38.58 22.88
CA ILE A 973 -26.10 39.10 22.74
C ILE A 973 -25.45 38.55 21.47
N VAL A 974 -25.56 37.24 21.22
CA VAL A 974 -25.02 36.62 20.00
C VAL A 974 -25.67 37.21 18.74
N GLU A 975 -26.98 37.39 18.72
CA GLU A 975 -27.69 38.02 17.59
C GLU A 975 -27.29 39.50 17.41
N GLY A 976 -27.13 40.24 18.51
CA GLY A 976 -26.66 41.62 18.48
C GLY A 976 -25.22 41.75 17.97
N LEU A 977 -24.33 40.85 18.39
CA LEU A 977 -22.96 40.77 17.87
C LEU A 977 -22.96 40.43 16.38
N PHE A 978 -23.76 39.46 15.95
CA PHE A 978 -23.88 39.11 14.54
C PHE A 978 -24.38 40.30 13.71
N LEU A 979 -25.41 41.00 14.17
CA LEU A 979 -25.91 42.20 13.49
C LEU A 979 -24.86 43.31 13.44
N ALA A 980 -24.12 43.53 14.53
CA ALA A 980 -23.05 44.53 14.57
C ALA A 980 -21.94 44.20 13.54
N PHE A 981 -21.49 42.94 13.48
CA PHE A 981 -20.53 42.51 12.47
C PHE A 981 -21.09 42.59 11.05
N PHE A 982 -22.35 42.22 10.83
CA PHE A 982 -23.00 42.32 9.52
C PHE A 982 -23.10 43.78 9.05
N LEU A 983 -23.47 44.70 9.94
CA LEU A 983 -23.53 46.14 9.61
C LEU A 983 -22.13 46.72 9.40
N LEU A 984 -21.14 46.33 10.20
CA LEU A 984 -19.76 46.73 10.01
C LEU A 984 -19.26 46.33 8.62
N ASP A 985 -19.46 45.07 8.24
CA ASP A 985 -19.09 44.55 6.91
C ASP A 985 -19.85 45.25 5.78
N LEU A 986 -21.14 45.52 5.98
CA LEU A 986 -21.95 46.31 5.06
C LEU A 986 -21.40 47.73 4.88
N PHE A 987 -21.01 48.42 5.96
CA PHE A 987 -20.42 49.75 5.88
C PHE A 987 -19.07 49.75 5.18
N ILE A 988 -18.24 48.72 5.41
CA ILE A 988 -16.99 48.51 4.67
C ILE A 988 -17.29 48.38 3.18
N ARG A 989 -18.29 47.56 2.81
CA ARG A 989 -18.69 47.34 1.42
C ARG A 989 -19.36 48.56 0.77
N LEU A 990 -20.05 49.39 1.54
CA LEU A 990 -20.58 50.67 1.03
C LEU A 990 -19.47 51.70 0.81
N GLY A 991 -18.45 51.71 1.67
CA GLY A 991 -17.28 52.61 1.56
C GLY A 991 -16.30 52.22 0.47
N ASN A 992 -16.21 50.93 0.15
CA ASN A 992 -15.49 50.41 -1.01
C ASN A 992 -16.35 49.35 -1.72
N PRO A 993 -17.21 49.78 -2.66
CA PRO A 993 -18.08 48.87 -3.41
C PRO A 993 -17.31 47.83 -4.20
N ASP A 994 -16.05 48.13 -4.51
CA ASP A 994 -15.27 47.37 -5.47
C ASP A 994 -14.41 46.28 -4.84
N LEU A 995 -13.96 46.41 -3.58
CA LEU A 995 -13.16 45.43 -2.81
C LEU A 995 -12.30 44.47 -3.67
N TRP A 996 -11.69 45.04 -4.71
CA TRP A 996 -10.90 44.36 -5.73
C TRP A 996 -9.50 44.93 -5.64
N HIS A 997 -8.53 44.04 -5.66
CA HIS A 997 -7.12 44.39 -5.52
C HIS A 997 -6.33 43.47 -6.46
N ASP A 998 -5.61 44.05 -7.43
CA ASP A 998 -4.87 43.35 -8.49
C ASP A 998 -4.00 42.17 -7.98
N VAL A 999 -3.45 42.28 -6.77
CA VAL A 999 -2.54 41.29 -6.18
C VAL A 999 -3.23 40.24 -5.29
N ASN A 1000 -4.42 40.53 -4.75
CA ASN A 1000 -5.05 39.73 -3.69
C ASN A 1000 -6.34 39.00 -4.11
N GLY A 1001 -6.72 39.08 -5.39
CA GLY A 1001 -7.69 38.18 -6.02
C GLY A 1001 -9.06 38.09 -5.34
N GLY A 1002 -9.97 38.99 -5.69
CA GLY A 1002 -11.41 38.77 -5.52
C GLY A 1002 -12.02 38.56 -6.91
N GLU A 1003 -12.54 37.37 -7.20
CA GLU A 1003 -13.27 37.14 -8.45
C GLU A 1003 -14.55 37.98 -8.45
N ARG A 1004 -14.64 39.00 -9.32
CA ARG A 1004 -15.94 39.46 -9.79
C ARG A 1004 -16.55 38.28 -10.56
N PRO A 1005 -17.76 37.77 -10.22
CA PRO A 1005 -18.51 37.03 -11.22
C PRO A 1005 -18.80 38.04 -12.34
N MET A 1006 -18.07 37.88 -13.45
CA MET A 1006 -18.22 38.53 -14.75
C MET A 1006 -19.26 39.66 -14.77
N ASN A 1007 -18.79 40.91 -14.76
CA ASN A 1007 -19.63 42.03 -15.19
C ASN A 1007 -20.00 41.76 -16.66
N PHE A 1008 -21.24 41.34 -16.89
CA PHE A 1008 -21.89 41.39 -18.18
C PHE A 1008 -22.83 42.60 -18.22
#